data_AF-A0A419JV59-F1
#
_entry.id   AF-A0A419JV59-F1
#
_cell.length_a   1.000
_cell.length_b   1.000
_cell.length_c   1.000
_cell.angle_alpha   90.00
_cell.angle_beta   90.00
_cell.angle_gamma   90.00
#
_symmetry.space_group_name_H-M   'P 1'
#
loop_
_entity.id
_entity.type
_entity.pdbx_description
1 polymer ?
#
loop_
_entity_poly.entity_id
_entity_poly.type
_entity_poly.pdbx_seq_one_letter_code
_entity_poly.pdbx_strand_id
1 'polypeptide(L)'
;GSILKIPIAGEKLFDVLVCFEALEHVKEHEELMKEVKRLLKDDGIFIVSTPNKKAYSDDLNYKNPFHEKELYFDEFKELLKSNFNHVYFFGQRVYAGSHLWSLTKINEIGEEYVIERRNKGFAVTDYEKKEPMYFIAITSDKEIDIPKHALRSYLTDVDNTIFDNFRGHIQRLEGEIREIGMENLRINTELNSIKSSVTWRTVMKWHSLVDKIMPQGTKRRRWYELGIIGLRMIVNEGWRSFWWKYKQHRSSKKHKEQIAKSTEEKILETAQDKTEISEKSETFMKYKLLHFLSQPDIKLSFPKFREPIVSIITLMFNKAEFSYQYLESILAHTDVLYELIIVDNGSIDETTSLLDRVENVTIIKNKENLGFIKGCNQGASKAKGKYLLFLNNDIVVTPGWLSKLVKTIENYPKCGAVGCKLIWPNGKLQEAGSIIWSDGSALGYGRGDNPMRPEYSYLREVDYCSGACLLVRKDLFQSLGSFDERYIPAYYEDSDLCLGIWGLGYKVVFQPNVVVFHHEFTSSSYEKATALMEANQSKFIAKWKDALRDKLAPSQNNVLFARDIRQGNTILILDDRIPAPYQGAGYPRAYRMLKFLADLGYKVTFFPLGNATPWQPCTNELQQLGIEVFYGENLDFVKFAKDRAGYYDLILVSRPHNMEKTFDIIKRFFSKAILLYDAEAMFSIREILKAKVKGVKLKEKDVERMINEEINLMKKADLVITVSENEKKMIIEKGELSNVVVWGHPINVKNPKNDFCERKDILFVGGFLALDSPNEDAALYFAKEVFPEIQKQLPCRFFIAGINPPDSIKKLSSSSVIVTGYVEDLRGYYEKCRVFVVPHRYSAGIPWKLQEAMSYGIPSVVSELTASQLNLTDGNEVLVARNTKEFVQKIIRLYQDEELWYTLQRNAIKYIQKTCEPEVMKKTLNDIITKGFQIKLER
;
A
#
# COMPACT_ATOMS: atom_id res chain seq x y z
N GLY A 1 -16.07 -1.38 -28.69
CA GLY A 1 -16.18 -2.23 -29.89
C GLY A 1 -16.91 -3.51 -29.51
N SER A 2 -17.37 -4.30 -30.47
CA SER A 2 -18.02 -5.59 -30.20
C SER A 2 -17.22 -6.72 -30.85
N ILE A 3 -17.06 -7.84 -30.16
CA ILE A 3 -16.43 -9.05 -30.71
C ILE A 3 -17.29 -9.69 -31.81
N LEU A 4 -18.59 -9.36 -31.84
CA LEU A 4 -19.51 -9.73 -32.93
C LEU A 4 -19.24 -8.96 -34.23
N LYS A 5 -18.44 -7.88 -34.17
CA LYS A 5 -18.14 -7.02 -35.32
C LYS A 5 -16.76 -6.37 -35.16
N ILE A 6 -15.74 -7.15 -35.45
CA ILE A 6 -14.34 -6.75 -35.37
C ILE A 6 -14.06 -5.76 -36.51
N PRO A 7 -13.55 -4.54 -36.22
CA PRO A 7 -13.43 -3.45 -37.18
C PRO A 7 -12.23 -3.62 -38.11
N ILE A 8 -12.09 -4.80 -38.72
CA ILE A 8 -11.06 -5.16 -39.69
C ILE A 8 -11.75 -5.38 -41.04
N ALA A 9 -11.33 -4.61 -42.05
CA ALA A 9 -11.80 -4.74 -43.42
C ALA A 9 -11.15 -5.95 -44.11
N GLY A 10 -11.94 -6.75 -44.81
CA GLY A 10 -11.51 -7.97 -45.53
C GLY A 10 -12.15 -9.24 -44.99
N GLU A 11 -11.96 -10.35 -45.71
CA GLU A 11 -12.42 -11.70 -45.35
C GLU A 11 -11.22 -12.65 -45.38
N LYS A 12 -11.29 -13.76 -44.63
CA LYS A 12 -10.29 -14.85 -44.65
C LYS A 12 -8.86 -14.35 -44.40
N LEU A 13 -8.70 -13.55 -43.35
CA LEU A 13 -7.45 -12.83 -43.06
C LEU A 13 -6.50 -13.63 -42.18
N PHE A 14 -7.04 -14.45 -41.27
CA PHE A 14 -6.26 -15.08 -40.21
C PHE A 14 -6.15 -16.58 -40.38
N ASP A 15 -4.93 -17.09 -40.26
CA ASP A 15 -4.64 -18.52 -40.20
C ASP A 15 -5.05 -19.12 -38.84
N VAL A 16 -5.01 -18.33 -37.78
CA VAL A 16 -5.42 -18.76 -36.44
C VAL A 16 -6.21 -17.65 -35.76
N LEU A 17 -7.36 -18.00 -35.18
CA LEU A 17 -8.14 -17.14 -34.29
C LEU A 17 -8.24 -17.77 -32.91
N VAL A 18 -8.04 -16.98 -31.87
CA VAL A 18 -8.04 -17.43 -30.48
C VAL A 18 -9.07 -16.62 -29.69
N CYS A 19 -10.00 -17.31 -29.05
CA CYS A 19 -11.11 -16.75 -28.28
C CYS A 19 -11.18 -17.43 -26.91
N PHE A 20 -10.36 -16.98 -25.96
CA PHE A 20 -10.37 -17.49 -24.58
C PHE A 20 -11.15 -16.55 -23.67
N GLU A 21 -11.98 -17.13 -22.79
CA GLU A 21 -12.74 -16.42 -21.75
C GLU A 21 -13.54 -15.22 -22.32
N ALA A 22 -14.17 -15.43 -23.47
CA ALA A 22 -14.91 -14.38 -24.19
C ALA A 22 -16.27 -14.86 -24.69
N LEU A 23 -16.47 -16.17 -24.84
CA LEU A 23 -17.71 -16.73 -25.36
C LEU A 23 -18.87 -16.46 -24.39
N GLU A 24 -18.64 -16.67 -23.10
CA GLU A 24 -19.61 -16.51 -22.02
C GLU A 24 -20.08 -15.06 -21.78
N HIS A 25 -19.35 -14.09 -22.30
CA HIS A 25 -19.67 -12.66 -22.23
C HIS A 25 -20.59 -12.19 -23.37
N VAL A 26 -21.00 -13.08 -24.26
CA VAL A 26 -21.77 -12.75 -25.45
C VAL A 26 -23.04 -13.59 -25.47
N LYS A 27 -24.21 -12.98 -25.64
CA LYS A 27 -25.45 -13.76 -25.75
C LYS A 27 -25.63 -14.39 -27.14
N GLU A 28 -25.21 -13.68 -28.19
CA GLU A 28 -25.37 -14.05 -29.60
C GLU A 28 -24.20 -14.91 -30.15
N HIS A 29 -24.01 -16.12 -29.59
CA HIS A 29 -22.91 -17.01 -30.00
C HIS A 29 -22.85 -17.31 -31.51
N GLU A 30 -24.00 -17.44 -32.18
CA GLU A 30 -24.03 -17.70 -33.64
C GLU A 30 -23.51 -16.51 -34.46
N GLU A 31 -23.77 -15.27 -34.02
CA GLU A 31 -23.20 -14.09 -34.68
C GLU A 31 -21.69 -13.99 -34.47
N LEU A 32 -21.21 -14.42 -33.29
CA LEU A 32 -19.77 -14.55 -33.06
C LEU A 32 -19.15 -15.60 -33.99
N MET A 33 -19.80 -16.75 -34.19
CA MET A 33 -19.30 -17.78 -35.11
C MET A 33 -19.27 -17.29 -36.57
N LYS A 34 -20.27 -16.52 -37.00
CA LYS A 34 -20.26 -15.87 -38.32
C LYS A 34 -19.08 -14.92 -38.48
N GLU A 35 -18.80 -14.11 -37.47
CA GLU A 35 -17.68 -13.18 -37.49
C GLU A 35 -16.32 -13.91 -37.49
N VAL A 36 -16.22 -15.00 -36.72
CA VAL A 36 -15.05 -15.90 -36.75
C VAL A 36 -14.88 -16.49 -38.16
N LYS A 37 -15.94 -17.01 -38.79
CA LYS A 37 -15.88 -17.57 -40.15
C LYS A 37 -15.54 -16.55 -41.23
N ARG A 38 -15.99 -15.30 -41.06
CA ARG A 38 -15.64 -14.20 -41.95
C ARG A 38 -14.13 -13.95 -41.92
N LEU A 39 -13.52 -14.00 -40.74
CA LEU A 39 -12.13 -13.62 -40.52
C LEU A 39 -11.14 -14.79 -40.66
N LEU A 40 -11.57 -16.02 -40.40
CA LEU A 40 -10.73 -17.21 -40.45
C LEU A 40 -10.61 -17.74 -41.87
N LYS A 41 -9.38 -17.99 -42.32
CA LYS A 41 -9.10 -18.68 -43.59
C LYS A 41 -9.76 -20.07 -43.63
N ASP A 42 -9.96 -20.60 -44.84
CA ASP A 42 -10.63 -21.89 -45.04
C ASP A 42 -9.86 -23.08 -44.47
N ASP A 43 -8.53 -22.96 -44.34
CA ASP A 43 -7.65 -23.89 -43.64
C ASP A 43 -7.22 -23.38 -42.26
N GLY A 44 -7.85 -22.31 -41.78
CA GLY A 44 -7.51 -21.69 -40.52
C GLY A 44 -8.01 -22.50 -39.32
N ILE A 45 -7.41 -22.21 -38.17
CA ILE A 45 -7.69 -22.87 -36.89
C ILE A 45 -8.36 -21.87 -35.95
N PHE A 46 -9.50 -22.25 -35.38
CA PHE A 46 -10.13 -21.49 -34.31
C PHE A 46 -9.99 -22.22 -32.98
N ILE A 47 -9.40 -21.54 -32.00
CA ILE A 47 -9.19 -22.05 -30.65
C ILE A 47 -10.09 -21.26 -29.72
N VAL A 48 -10.96 -21.95 -28.97
CA VAL A 48 -11.98 -21.29 -28.14
C VAL A 48 -12.10 -21.96 -26.78
N SER A 49 -12.30 -21.16 -25.73
CA SER A 49 -12.64 -21.64 -24.40
C SER A 49 -13.95 -21.07 -23.89
N THR A 50 -14.56 -21.78 -22.93
CA THR A 50 -15.69 -21.29 -22.13
C THR A 50 -15.73 -22.03 -20.79
N PRO A 51 -16.17 -21.39 -19.69
CA PRO A 51 -16.38 -22.09 -18.43
C PRO A 51 -17.40 -23.22 -18.60
N ASN A 52 -17.14 -24.35 -17.95
CA ASN A 52 -18.12 -25.41 -17.83
C ASN A 52 -19.22 -24.96 -16.87
N LYS A 53 -20.38 -24.55 -17.38
CA LYS A 53 -21.49 -24.03 -16.56
C LYS A 53 -21.83 -24.91 -15.35
N LYS A 54 -21.84 -26.23 -15.55
CA LYS A 54 -22.12 -27.18 -14.46
C LYS A 54 -21.09 -27.05 -13.34
N ALA A 55 -19.80 -27.13 -13.66
CA ALA A 55 -18.73 -27.10 -12.65
C ALA A 55 -18.41 -25.68 -12.14
N TYR A 56 -18.57 -24.65 -12.97
CA TYR A 56 -18.18 -23.26 -12.68
C TYR A 56 -19.28 -22.50 -11.92
N SER A 57 -20.54 -22.73 -12.28
CA SER A 57 -21.68 -21.97 -11.73
C SER A 57 -22.62 -22.84 -10.92
N ASP A 58 -23.12 -23.95 -11.47
CA ASP A 58 -24.18 -24.73 -10.82
C ASP A 58 -23.66 -25.42 -9.55
N ASP A 59 -22.55 -26.15 -9.65
CA ASP A 59 -21.97 -26.90 -8.53
C ASP A 59 -21.38 -25.98 -7.44
N LEU A 60 -20.88 -24.80 -7.83
CA LEU A 60 -20.32 -23.80 -6.90
C LEU A 60 -21.38 -22.82 -6.38
N ASN A 61 -22.61 -22.87 -6.90
CA ASN A 61 -23.66 -21.86 -6.68
C ASN A 61 -23.12 -20.43 -6.86
N TYR A 62 -22.26 -20.24 -7.86
CA TYR A 62 -21.59 -18.99 -8.18
C TYR A 62 -22.21 -18.39 -9.44
N LYS A 63 -22.30 -17.06 -9.50
CA LYS A 63 -22.79 -16.36 -10.69
C LYS A 63 -21.91 -15.16 -10.97
N ASN A 64 -21.18 -15.21 -12.07
CA ASN A 64 -20.40 -14.07 -12.53
C ASN A 64 -21.35 -13.02 -13.16
N PRO A 65 -21.42 -11.77 -12.66
CA PRO A 65 -22.32 -10.75 -13.18
C PRO A 65 -21.97 -10.31 -14.62
N PHE A 66 -20.78 -10.66 -15.11
CA PHE A 66 -20.33 -10.34 -16.46
C PHE A 66 -20.58 -11.47 -17.45
N HIS A 67 -20.87 -12.69 -16.99
CA HIS A 67 -21.22 -13.80 -17.89
C HIS A 67 -22.68 -13.64 -18.33
N GLU A 68 -22.88 -13.37 -19.61
CA GLU A 68 -24.21 -13.26 -20.21
C GLU A 68 -24.81 -14.63 -20.52
N LYS A 69 -23.99 -15.57 -21.01
CA LYS A 69 -24.45 -16.92 -21.38
C LYS A 69 -23.33 -17.97 -21.26
N GLU A 70 -23.34 -18.70 -20.16
CA GLU A 70 -22.49 -19.89 -20.00
C GLU A 70 -23.13 -21.12 -20.66
N LEU A 71 -22.31 -22.07 -21.09
CA LEU A 71 -22.73 -23.26 -21.83
C LEU A 71 -22.47 -24.55 -21.04
N TYR A 72 -23.41 -25.48 -21.13
CA TYR A 72 -23.13 -26.89 -20.85
C TYR A 72 -22.29 -27.49 -21.98
N PHE A 73 -21.62 -28.62 -21.70
CA PHE A 73 -20.76 -29.27 -22.69
C PHE A 73 -21.50 -29.58 -24.00
N ASP A 74 -22.74 -30.08 -23.91
CA ASP A 74 -23.52 -30.43 -25.09
C ASP A 74 -23.87 -29.20 -25.94
N GLU A 75 -24.18 -28.05 -25.31
CA GLU A 75 -24.48 -26.80 -26.01
C GLU A 75 -23.21 -26.22 -26.68
N PHE A 76 -22.06 -26.28 -25.99
CA PHE A 76 -20.77 -25.88 -26.56
C PHE A 76 -20.38 -26.77 -27.73
N LYS A 77 -20.59 -28.08 -27.59
CA LYS A 77 -20.31 -29.07 -28.63
C LYS A 77 -21.20 -28.87 -29.84
N GLU A 78 -22.50 -28.63 -29.65
CA GLU A 78 -23.44 -28.36 -30.72
C GLU A 78 -23.08 -27.08 -31.48
N LEU A 79 -22.81 -25.98 -30.76
CA LEU A 79 -22.41 -24.69 -31.34
C LEU A 79 -21.18 -24.81 -32.26
N LEU A 80 -20.17 -25.57 -31.84
CA LEU A 80 -18.94 -25.71 -32.63
C LEU A 80 -19.11 -26.69 -33.78
N LYS A 81 -19.84 -27.80 -33.59
CA LYS A 81 -20.07 -28.79 -34.65
C LYS A 81 -21.07 -28.30 -35.72
N SER A 82 -21.95 -27.36 -35.39
CA SER A 82 -22.81 -26.70 -36.38
C SER A 82 -22.02 -25.74 -37.28
N ASN A 83 -20.87 -25.27 -36.81
CA ASN A 83 -20.07 -24.26 -37.50
C ASN A 83 -18.78 -24.81 -38.13
N PHE A 84 -18.18 -25.90 -37.65
CA PHE A 84 -16.91 -26.44 -38.14
C PHE A 84 -16.98 -27.95 -38.43
N ASN A 85 -16.30 -28.39 -39.51
CA ASN A 85 -16.27 -29.80 -39.90
C ASN A 85 -15.45 -30.68 -38.92
N HIS A 86 -14.36 -30.13 -38.39
CA HIS A 86 -13.46 -30.82 -37.47
C HIS A 86 -13.39 -30.05 -36.16
N VAL A 87 -13.73 -30.73 -35.06
CA VAL A 87 -13.76 -30.15 -33.70
C VAL A 87 -13.15 -31.12 -32.72
N TYR A 88 -12.13 -30.67 -32.01
CA TYR A 88 -11.42 -31.43 -31.00
C TYR A 88 -11.63 -30.77 -29.63
N PHE A 89 -12.15 -31.51 -28.66
CA PHE A 89 -12.49 -31.01 -27.34
C PHE A 89 -11.45 -31.41 -26.30
N PHE A 90 -11.15 -30.48 -25.41
CA PHE A 90 -10.22 -30.62 -24.30
C PHE A 90 -10.86 -30.05 -23.02
N GLY A 91 -10.48 -30.60 -21.88
CA GLY A 91 -10.91 -30.13 -20.57
C GLY A 91 -9.73 -29.58 -19.79
N GLN A 92 -9.90 -28.42 -19.17
CA GLN A 92 -8.90 -27.81 -18.30
C GLN A 92 -9.43 -27.71 -16.86
N ARG A 93 -8.62 -28.14 -15.90
CA ARG A 93 -8.88 -27.98 -14.47
C ARG A 93 -7.55 -27.93 -13.73
N VAL A 94 -7.41 -26.99 -12.80
CA VAL A 94 -6.30 -26.97 -11.86
C VAL A 94 -6.61 -27.98 -10.74
N TYR A 95 -5.68 -28.89 -10.47
CA TYR A 95 -5.76 -29.83 -9.36
C TYR A 95 -4.42 -29.87 -8.62
N ALA A 96 -4.46 -30.12 -7.31
CA ALA A 96 -3.28 -30.46 -6.53
C ALA A 96 -3.13 -31.99 -6.51
N GLY A 97 -1.96 -32.51 -6.86
CA GLY A 97 -1.72 -33.96 -6.94
C GLY A 97 -0.25 -34.33 -6.80
N SER A 98 0.01 -35.62 -6.60
CA SER A 98 1.36 -36.21 -6.59
C SER A 98 1.61 -36.93 -7.90
N HIS A 99 2.79 -36.75 -8.49
CA HIS A 99 3.18 -37.38 -9.76
C HIS A 99 4.40 -38.26 -9.55
N LEU A 100 4.35 -39.50 -10.05
CA LEU A 100 5.46 -40.46 -10.03
C LEU A 100 5.97 -40.64 -11.46
N TRP A 101 7.28 -40.46 -11.68
CA TRP A 101 7.91 -40.67 -12.99
C TRP A 101 9.29 -41.31 -12.86
N SER A 102 9.74 -41.98 -13.93
CA SER A 102 11.05 -42.60 -13.98
C SER A 102 12.15 -41.55 -14.17
N LEU A 103 13.15 -41.54 -13.28
CA LEU A 103 14.35 -40.70 -13.45
C LEU A 103 15.31 -41.23 -14.52
N THR A 104 15.16 -42.50 -14.93
CA THR A 104 16.01 -43.15 -15.94
C THR A 104 15.38 -43.17 -17.32
N LYS A 105 14.07 -42.92 -17.43
CA LYS A 105 13.32 -42.90 -18.69
C LYS A 105 12.45 -41.65 -18.76
N ILE A 106 13.07 -40.57 -19.23
CA ILE A 106 12.54 -39.20 -19.19
C ILE A 106 11.26 -39.00 -20.02
N ASN A 107 10.91 -39.94 -20.91
CA ASN A 107 9.79 -39.83 -21.85
C ASN A 107 8.70 -40.92 -21.69
N GLU A 108 8.67 -41.67 -20.58
CA GLU A 108 7.57 -42.61 -20.33
C GLU A 108 6.31 -41.87 -19.84
N ILE A 109 5.17 -42.18 -20.45
CA ILE A 109 3.87 -41.62 -20.08
C ILE A 109 3.45 -42.26 -18.74
N GLY A 110 3.28 -41.43 -17.71
CA GLY A 110 2.80 -41.88 -16.39
C GLY A 110 1.32 -42.30 -16.42
N GLU A 111 0.95 -43.21 -15.51
CA GLU A 111 -0.45 -43.51 -15.22
C GLU A 111 -1.01 -42.50 -14.22
N GLU A 112 -2.24 -42.01 -14.48
CA GLU A 112 -2.94 -41.09 -13.60
C GLU A 112 -4.02 -41.83 -12.81
N TYR A 113 -4.03 -41.65 -11.50
CA TYR A 113 -5.04 -42.21 -10.60
C TYR A 113 -5.87 -41.07 -9.98
N VAL A 114 -7.19 -41.13 -10.13
CA VAL A 114 -8.10 -40.20 -9.46
C VAL A 114 -8.41 -40.76 -8.07
N ILE A 115 -8.18 -39.99 -7.01
CA ILE A 115 -8.41 -40.41 -5.62
C ILE A 115 -9.44 -39.51 -4.94
N GLU A 116 -10.31 -40.10 -4.13
CA GLU A 116 -11.32 -39.41 -3.33
C GLU A 116 -11.07 -39.69 -1.83
N ARG A 117 -11.20 -38.65 -1.00
CA ARG A 117 -11.06 -38.78 0.45
C ARG A 117 -12.35 -39.30 1.07
N ARG A 118 -12.27 -40.44 1.74
CA ARG A 118 -13.35 -41.04 2.54
C ARG A 118 -12.97 -41.02 4.02
N ASN A 119 -13.94 -41.26 4.91
CA ASN A 119 -13.75 -41.21 6.37
C ASN A 119 -12.64 -42.14 6.92
N LYS A 120 -12.11 -43.08 6.13
CA LYS A 120 -11.04 -44.01 6.51
C LYS A 120 -9.76 -43.93 5.65
N GLY A 121 -9.61 -42.88 4.82
CA GLY A 121 -8.43 -42.68 3.96
C GLY A 121 -8.77 -42.31 2.53
N PHE A 122 -7.80 -42.42 1.62
CA PHE A 122 -7.97 -42.18 0.19
C PHE A 122 -8.37 -43.47 -0.53
N ALA A 123 -9.32 -43.38 -1.46
CA ALA A 123 -9.69 -44.48 -2.34
C ALA A 123 -9.56 -44.05 -3.80
N VAL A 124 -8.97 -44.91 -4.65
CA VAL A 124 -8.99 -44.71 -6.10
C VAL A 124 -10.45 -44.78 -6.56
N THR A 125 -10.83 -43.84 -7.42
CA THR A 125 -12.18 -43.71 -7.99
C THR A 125 -12.09 -43.64 -9.51
N ASP A 126 -13.24 -43.81 -10.17
CA ASP A 126 -13.33 -43.79 -11.62
C ASP A 126 -12.87 -42.46 -12.22
N TYR A 127 -12.15 -42.56 -13.35
CA TYR A 127 -11.60 -41.43 -14.10
C TYR A 127 -12.69 -40.46 -14.59
N GLU A 128 -13.92 -40.95 -14.77
CA GLU A 128 -15.08 -40.18 -15.21
C GLU A 128 -15.54 -39.10 -14.21
N LYS A 129 -15.08 -39.16 -12.96
CA LYS A 129 -15.31 -38.07 -11.98
C LYS A 129 -14.43 -36.82 -12.24
N LYS A 130 -13.51 -36.87 -13.20
CA LYS A 130 -12.63 -35.75 -13.55
C LYS A 130 -13.37 -34.74 -14.44
N GLU A 131 -14.21 -33.92 -13.80
CA GLU A 131 -14.99 -32.90 -14.50
C GLU A 131 -14.16 -31.63 -14.72
N PRO A 132 -14.03 -31.09 -15.95
CA PRO A 132 -13.20 -29.90 -16.20
C PRO A 132 -13.89 -28.62 -15.71
N MET A 133 -13.08 -27.63 -15.30
CA MET A 133 -13.59 -26.28 -14.97
C MET A 133 -13.84 -25.45 -16.23
N TYR A 134 -13.03 -25.68 -17.27
CA TYR A 134 -13.13 -25.00 -18.55
C TYR A 134 -13.11 -26.00 -19.69
N PHE A 135 -13.96 -25.78 -20.69
CA PHE A 135 -13.87 -26.46 -21.98
C PHE A 135 -12.97 -25.66 -22.90
N ILE A 136 -12.12 -26.36 -23.64
CA ILE A 136 -11.31 -25.79 -24.72
C ILE A 136 -11.60 -26.60 -25.97
N ALA A 137 -11.76 -25.95 -27.11
CA ALA A 137 -11.87 -26.61 -28.39
C ALA A 137 -10.90 -26.03 -29.40
N ILE A 138 -10.39 -26.92 -30.26
CA ILE A 138 -9.66 -26.56 -31.48
C ILE A 138 -10.55 -26.97 -32.63
N THR A 139 -10.87 -26.03 -33.52
CA THR A 139 -11.80 -26.23 -34.63
C THR A 139 -11.17 -25.80 -35.95
N SER A 140 -11.55 -26.48 -37.03
CA SER A 140 -11.22 -26.08 -38.41
C SER A 140 -12.18 -26.74 -39.40
N ASP A 141 -12.25 -26.20 -40.61
CA ASP A 141 -12.95 -26.84 -41.73
C ASP A 141 -12.09 -27.89 -42.44
N LYS A 142 -10.79 -27.93 -42.16
CA LYS A 142 -9.86 -28.98 -42.57
C LYS A 142 -9.41 -29.82 -41.38
N GLU A 143 -9.03 -31.06 -41.68
CA GLU A 143 -8.47 -31.96 -40.67
C GLU A 143 -7.13 -31.41 -40.15
N ILE A 144 -6.96 -31.44 -38.83
CA ILE A 144 -5.75 -30.97 -38.14
C ILE A 144 -5.06 -32.20 -37.55
N ASP A 145 -3.76 -32.35 -37.80
CA ASP A 145 -2.95 -33.35 -37.12
C ASP A 145 -2.60 -32.86 -35.71
N ILE A 146 -3.26 -33.44 -34.69
CA ILE A 146 -3.02 -33.10 -33.28
C ILE A 146 -2.01 -34.11 -32.70
N PRO A 147 -0.82 -33.66 -32.25
CA PRO A 147 0.20 -34.58 -31.74
C PRO A 147 -0.32 -35.40 -30.57
N LYS A 148 -0.22 -36.73 -30.66
CA LYS A 148 -0.72 -37.67 -29.60
C LYS A 148 -0.10 -37.43 -28.22
N HIS A 149 1.08 -36.83 -28.13
CA HIS A 149 1.79 -36.52 -26.89
C HIS A 149 1.42 -35.14 -26.30
N ALA A 150 0.76 -34.27 -27.06
CA ALA A 150 0.28 -32.97 -26.57
C ALA A 150 -1.00 -33.06 -25.70
N LEU A 151 -1.56 -34.27 -25.55
CA LEU A 151 -2.83 -34.53 -24.85
C LEU A 151 -2.73 -34.49 -23.31
N ARG A 152 -1.52 -34.41 -22.73
CA ARG A 152 -1.30 -34.31 -21.29
C ARG A 152 -0.23 -33.27 -20.97
N SER A 153 -0.64 -32.01 -20.87
CA SER A 153 0.23 -30.94 -20.39
C SER A 153 0.07 -30.78 -18.88
N TYR A 154 1.15 -30.97 -18.13
CA TYR A 154 1.20 -30.73 -16.69
C TYR A 154 1.91 -29.40 -16.43
N LEU A 155 1.24 -28.49 -15.72
CA LEU A 155 1.88 -27.29 -15.22
C LEU A 155 2.48 -27.63 -13.84
N THR A 156 3.80 -27.76 -13.76
CA THR A 156 4.50 -27.97 -12.49
C THR A 156 4.92 -26.61 -11.93
N ASP A 157 4.32 -26.24 -10.82
CA ASP A 157 4.74 -25.09 -10.02
C ASP A 157 5.98 -25.47 -9.21
N VAL A 158 7.16 -25.25 -9.79
CA VAL A 158 8.45 -25.62 -9.22
C VAL A 158 8.70 -24.93 -7.88
N ASP A 159 8.16 -23.73 -7.71
CA ASP A 159 8.38 -22.86 -6.55
C ASP A 159 7.25 -22.92 -5.52
N ASN A 160 6.25 -23.79 -5.71
CA ASN A 160 5.02 -23.89 -4.89
C ASN A 160 4.24 -22.56 -4.74
N THR A 161 4.48 -21.59 -5.61
CA THR A 161 3.90 -20.24 -5.56
C THR A 161 2.37 -20.23 -5.62
N ILE A 162 1.75 -21.10 -6.41
CA ILE A 162 0.30 -21.26 -6.51
C ILE A 162 -0.23 -21.82 -5.20
N PHE A 163 0.44 -22.83 -4.62
CA PHE A 163 0.04 -23.43 -3.35
C PHE A 163 0.15 -22.44 -2.18
N ASP A 164 1.22 -21.64 -2.16
CA ASP A 164 1.43 -20.60 -1.15
C ASP A 164 0.45 -19.42 -1.32
N ASN A 165 0.07 -19.07 -2.54
CA ASN A 165 -0.98 -18.08 -2.81
C ASN A 165 -2.37 -18.57 -2.34
N PHE A 166 -2.71 -19.84 -2.59
CA PHE A 166 -3.95 -20.43 -2.06
C PHE A 166 -3.93 -20.50 -0.52
N ARG A 167 -2.79 -20.88 0.07
CA ARG A 167 -2.62 -20.85 1.53
C ARG A 167 -2.80 -19.44 2.09
N GLY A 168 -2.24 -18.42 1.43
CA GLY A 168 -2.43 -17.02 1.80
C GLY A 168 -3.89 -16.57 1.67
N HIS A 169 -4.61 -17.03 0.65
CA HIS A 169 -6.03 -16.71 0.46
C HIS A 169 -6.93 -17.39 1.50
N ILE A 170 -6.64 -18.64 1.86
CA ILE A 170 -7.31 -19.38 2.94
C ILE A 170 -7.03 -18.70 4.28
N GLN A 171 -5.77 -18.34 4.57
CA GLN A 171 -5.41 -17.60 5.79
C GLN A 171 -6.12 -16.24 5.88
N ARG A 172 -6.34 -15.57 4.73
CA ARG A 172 -7.11 -14.33 4.65
C ARG A 172 -8.60 -14.54 4.95
N LEU A 173 -9.23 -15.54 4.34
CA LEU A 173 -10.64 -15.90 4.60
C LEU A 173 -10.85 -16.36 6.06
N GLU A 174 -9.92 -17.13 6.61
CA GLU A 174 -9.90 -17.46 8.04
C GLU A 174 -9.70 -16.21 8.91
N GLY A 175 -9.00 -15.20 8.42
CA GLY A 175 -8.85 -13.89 9.04
C GLY A 175 -10.19 -13.14 9.11
N GLU A 176 -10.92 -13.07 8.01
CA GLU A 176 -12.24 -12.44 7.90
C GLU A 176 -13.28 -13.13 8.81
N ILE A 177 -13.30 -14.46 8.84
CA ILE A 177 -14.16 -15.25 9.75
C ILE A 177 -13.77 -14.97 11.22
N ARG A 178 -12.47 -14.84 11.51
CA ARG A 178 -11.97 -14.51 12.87
C ARG A 178 -12.30 -13.07 13.28
N GLU A 179 -12.43 -12.15 12.35
CA GLU A 179 -12.80 -10.74 12.57
C GLU A 179 -14.28 -10.63 12.97
N ILE A 180 -15.17 -11.36 12.28
CA ILE A 180 -16.58 -11.52 12.67
C ILE A 180 -16.70 -12.15 14.07
N GLY A 181 -15.85 -13.13 14.39
CA GLY A 181 -15.78 -13.73 15.72
C GLY A 181 -15.26 -12.78 16.82
N MET A 182 -14.49 -11.74 16.48
CA MET A 182 -13.99 -10.75 17.43
C MET A 182 -15.00 -9.66 17.78
N GLU A 183 -15.77 -9.19 16.79
CA GLU A 183 -16.81 -8.18 17.02
C GLU A 183 -17.83 -8.70 18.05
N ASN A 184 -18.17 -9.99 17.98
CA ASN A 184 -18.99 -10.68 18.97
C ASN A 184 -18.33 -10.78 20.37
N LEU A 185 -17.01 -10.94 20.43
CA LEU A 185 -16.27 -11.03 21.70
C LEU A 185 -16.19 -9.67 22.40
N ARG A 186 -16.04 -8.59 21.63
CA ARG A 186 -16.08 -7.21 22.12
C ARG A 186 -17.44 -6.86 22.71
N ILE A 187 -18.53 -7.19 22.01
CA ILE A 187 -19.91 -6.98 22.50
C ILE A 187 -20.14 -7.73 23.83
N ASN A 188 -19.62 -8.96 23.96
CA ASN A 188 -19.72 -9.74 25.20
C ASN A 188 -18.90 -9.16 26.36
N THR A 189 -17.75 -8.56 26.06
CA THR A 189 -16.90 -7.93 27.09
C THR A 189 -17.52 -6.63 27.61
N GLU A 190 -18.11 -5.83 26.71
CA GLU A 190 -18.90 -4.65 27.09
C GLU A 190 -20.11 -5.04 27.97
N LEU A 191 -20.82 -6.11 27.61
CA LEU A 191 -21.92 -6.69 28.40
C LEU A 191 -21.49 -7.13 29.80
N ASN A 192 -20.32 -7.75 29.95
CA ASN A 192 -19.80 -8.18 31.24
C ASN A 192 -19.35 -6.99 32.10
N SER A 193 -18.80 -5.94 31.50
CA SER A 193 -18.49 -4.70 32.21
C SER A 193 -19.76 -4.03 32.76
N ILE A 194 -20.83 -4.01 31.96
CA ILE A 194 -22.14 -3.48 32.37
C ILE A 194 -22.69 -4.31 33.54
N LYS A 195 -22.60 -5.64 33.49
CA LYS A 195 -23.04 -6.55 34.57
C LYS A 195 -22.26 -6.36 35.87
N SER A 196 -20.99 -5.96 35.81
CA SER A 196 -20.15 -5.72 36.98
C SER A 196 -20.41 -4.34 37.66
N SER A 197 -21.07 -3.42 36.95
CA SER A 197 -21.30 -2.05 37.43
C SER A 197 -22.19 -1.99 38.67
N VAL A 198 -21.93 -1.01 39.54
CA VAL A 198 -22.73 -0.73 40.76
C VAL A 198 -24.17 -0.38 40.39
N THR A 199 -24.37 0.33 39.27
CA THR A 199 -25.67 0.62 38.66
C THR A 199 -26.42 -0.66 38.31
N TRP A 200 -25.80 -1.63 37.63
CA TRP A 200 -26.43 -2.91 37.31
C TRP A 200 -26.76 -3.74 38.54
N ARG A 201 -25.87 -3.80 39.53
CA ARG A 201 -26.15 -4.49 40.81
C ARG A 201 -27.32 -3.87 41.59
N THR A 202 -27.46 -2.54 41.53
CA THR A 202 -28.56 -1.81 42.18
C THR A 202 -29.88 -2.01 41.44
N VAL A 203 -29.86 -1.93 40.11
CA VAL A 203 -31.01 -2.23 39.24
C VAL A 203 -31.45 -3.68 39.38
N MET A 204 -30.51 -4.64 39.48
CA MET A 204 -30.82 -6.06 39.68
C MET A 204 -31.34 -6.38 41.08
N LYS A 205 -30.92 -5.66 42.13
CA LYS A 205 -31.54 -5.77 43.47
C LYS A 205 -32.97 -5.26 43.47
N TRP A 206 -33.23 -4.15 42.79
CA TRP A 206 -34.58 -3.63 42.56
C TRP A 206 -35.41 -4.62 41.73
N HIS A 207 -34.85 -5.14 40.63
CA HIS A 207 -35.50 -6.14 39.79
C HIS A 207 -35.82 -7.43 40.56
N SER A 208 -34.89 -7.91 41.39
CA SER A 208 -35.07 -9.06 42.26
C SER A 208 -36.19 -8.83 43.29
N LEU A 209 -36.28 -7.63 43.87
CA LEU A 209 -37.36 -7.25 44.79
C LEU A 209 -38.72 -7.22 44.06
N VAL A 210 -38.77 -6.64 42.87
CA VAL A 210 -39.98 -6.61 42.03
C VAL A 210 -40.34 -8.02 41.55
N ASP A 211 -39.38 -8.88 41.21
CA ASP A 211 -39.61 -10.28 40.83
C ASP A 211 -40.12 -11.13 42.01
N LYS A 212 -39.72 -10.80 43.26
CA LYS A 212 -40.23 -11.45 44.48
C LYS A 212 -41.65 -11.01 44.83
N ILE A 213 -41.95 -9.71 44.74
CA ILE A 213 -43.27 -9.14 45.09
C ILE A 213 -44.27 -9.33 43.93
N MET A 214 -43.78 -9.34 42.69
CA MET A 214 -44.54 -9.42 41.44
C MET A 214 -43.84 -10.35 40.43
N PRO A 215 -43.98 -11.68 40.59
CA PRO A 215 -43.34 -12.68 39.73
C PRO A 215 -43.76 -12.59 38.26
N GLN A 216 -42.85 -12.95 37.35
CA GLN A 216 -43.12 -12.96 35.91
C GLN A 216 -44.30 -13.86 35.54
N GLY A 217 -45.15 -13.39 34.63
CA GLY A 217 -46.37 -14.08 34.20
C GLY A 217 -47.63 -13.77 35.03
N THR A 218 -47.50 -13.10 36.19
CA THR A 218 -48.66 -12.72 37.01
C THR A 218 -49.38 -11.47 36.49
N LYS A 219 -50.69 -11.36 36.72
CA LYS A 219 -51.48 -10.17 36.33
C LYS A 219 -50.93 -8.89 36.98
N ARG A 220 -50.45 -8.94 38.22
CA ARG A 220 -49.86 -7.81 38.95
C ARG A 220 -48.56 -7.31 38.30
N ARG A 221 -47.69 -8.23 37.85
CA ARG A 221 -46.47 -7.88 37.11
C ARG A 221 -46.76 -7.20 35.77
N ARG A 222 -47.80 -7.68 35.07
CA ARG A 222 -48.30 -7.04 33.84
C ARG A 222 -48.77 -5.61 34.06
N TRP A 223 -49.49 -5.33 35.14
CA TRP A 223 -49.94 -3.97 35.48
C TRP A 223 -48.79 -3.04 35.90
N TYR A 224 -47.79 -3.56 36.61
CA TYR A 224 -46.58 -2.81 36.97
C TYR A 224 -45.75 -2.41 35.72
N GLU A 225 -45.52 -3.36 34.80
CA GLU A 225 -44.77 -3.10 33.56
C GLU A 225 -45.54 -2.16 32.61
N LEU A 226 -46.86 -2.34 32.48
CA LEU A 226 -47.72 -1.41 31.74
C LEU A 226 -47.77 -0.03 32.40
N GLY A 227 -47.71 0.03 33.74
CA GLY A 227 -47.66 1.26 34.52
C GLY A 227 -46.37 2.05 34.29
N ILE A 228 -45.21 1.38 34.27
CA ILE A 228 -43.91 2.04 34.01
C ILE A 228 -43.79 2.53 32.57
N ILE A 229 -44.24 1.73 31.61
CA ILE A 229 -44.24 2.10 30.19
C ILE A 229 -45.24 3.23 29.94
N GLY A 230 -46.42 3.17 30.56
CA GLY A 230 -47.44 4.23 30.54
C GLY A 230 -46.93 5.53 31.16
N LEU A 231 -46.32 5.49 32.35
CA LEU A 231 -45.78 6.67 33.02
C LEU A 231 -44.69 7.35 32.18
N ARG A 232 -43.74 6.58 31.63
CA ARG A 232 -42.65 7.12 30.79
C ARG A 232 -43.16 7.75 29.49
N MET A 233 -44.18 7.17 28.87
CA MET A 233 -44.75 7.68 27.62
C MET A 233 -45.72 8.85 27.83
N ILE A 234 -46.48 8.87 28.93
CA ILE A 234 -47.37 9.99 29.29
C ILE A 234 -46.56 11.23 29.66
N VAL A 235 -45.45 11.06 30.39
CA VAL A 235 -44.57 12.16 30.82
C VAL A 235 -43.80 12.78 29.64
N ASN A 236 -43.42 11.99 28.63
CA ASN A 236 -42.59 12.49 27.52
C ASN A 236 -43.36 12.81 26.22
N GLU A 237 -44.48 12.14 25.91
CA GLU A 237 -45.06 12.17 24.55
C GLU A 237 -46.61 12.29 24.50
N GLY A 238 -47.30 12.25 25.65
CA GLY A 238 -48.76 12.44 25.74
C GLY A 238 -49.62 11.26 25.23
N TRP A 239 -50.88 11.23 25.67
CA TRP A 239 -51.80 10.07 25.57
C TRP A 239 -52.12 9.58 24.15
N ARG A 240 -51.97 10.42 23.12
CA ARG A 240 -52.31 10.04 21.73
C ARG A 240 -51.22 9.20 21.03
N SER A 241 -49.95 9.35 21.40
CA SER A 241 -48.81 8.61 20.80
C SER A 241 -48.79 7.12 21.19
N PHE A 242 -49.26 6.82 22.41
CA PHE A 242 -49.25 5.47 23.00
C PHE A 242 -50.06 4.44 22.19
N TRP A 243 -51.26 4.82 21.75
CA TRP A 243 -52.18 3.91 21.04
C TRP A 243 -51.71 3.54 19.64
N TRP A 244 -50.96 4.43 18.98
CA TRP A 244 -50.44 4.20 17.64
C TRP A 244 -49.27 3.19 17.64
N LYS A 245 -48.32 3.33 18.59
CA LYS A 245 -47.14 2.47 18.70
C LYS A 245 -47.45 1.07 19.26
N TYR A 246 -48.47 0.93 20.11
CA TYR A 246 -48.91 -0.39 20.63
C TYR A 246 -49.35 -1.34 19.50
N LYS A 247 -49.96 -0.80 18.44
CA LYS A 247 -50.40 -1.57 17.27
C LYS A 247 -49.22 -2.10 16.43
N GLN A 248 -48.09 -1.39 16.42
CA GLN A 248 -46.88 -1.75 15.68
C GLN A 248 -46.05 -2.84 16.37
N HIS A 249 -46.03 -2.87 17.71
CA HIS A 249 -45.17 -3.77 18.49
C HIS A 249 -45.59 -5.24 18.45
N ARG A 250 -46.85 -5.52 18.08
CA ARG A 250 -47.40 -6.88 18.01
C ARG A 250 -46.91 -7.67 16.79
N SER A 251 -46.29 -7.02 15.77
CA SER A 251 -45.81 -7.71 14.56
C SER A 251 -44.34 -8.16 14.61
N SER A 252 -43.47 -7.53 15.40
CA SER A 252 -42.01 -7.81 15.37
C SER A 252 -41.51 -8.94 16.30
N LYS A 253 -42.39 -9.56 17.08
CA LYS A 253 -42.01 -10.47 18.17
C LYS A 253 -41.50 -11.85 17.68
N LYS A 254 -41.99 -12.35 16.53
CA LYS A 254 -41.58 -13.65 15.98
C LYS A 254 -40.16 -13.65 15.37
N HIS A 255 -39.66 -12.51 14.93
CA HIS A 255 -38.38 -12.44 14.22
C HIS A 255 -37.17 -12.36 15.16
N LYS A 256 -37.35 -11.81 16.37
CA LYS A 256 -36.26 -11.62 17.34
C LYS A 256 -35.89 -12.87 18.14
N GLU A 257 -36.84 -13.78 18.37
CA GLU A 257 -36.59 -15.04 19.10
C GLU A 257 -35.81 -16.08 18.26
N GLN A 258 -35.88 -16.00 16.92
CA GLN A 258 -35.14 -16.89 16.02
C GLN A 258 -33.66 -16.50 15.86
N ILE A 259 -33.36 -15.20 15.88
CA ILE A 259 -31.99 -14.67 15.70
C ILE A 259 -31.14 -14.94 16.94
N ALA A 260 -31.71 -14.80 18.15
CA ALA A 260 -31.00 -15.02 19.40
C ALA A 260 -30.48 -16.46 19.56
N LYS A 261 -31.29 -17.46 19.19
CA LYS A 261 -30.90 -18.89 19.25
C LYS A 261 -29.78 -19.24 18.27
N SER A 262 -29.83 -18.71 17.05
CA SER A 262 -28.78 -18.94 16.04
C SER A 262 -27.43 -18.28 16.37
N THR A 263 -27.44 -17.27 17.24
CA THR A 263 -26.24 -16.51 17.61
C THR A 263 -25.50 -17.20 18.75
N GLU A 264 -26.19 -17.83 19.70
CA GLU A 264 -25.59 -18.63 20.77
C GLU A 264 -24.91 -19.91 20.25
N GLU A 265 -25.51 -20.60 19.28
CA GLU A 265 -24.90 -21.81 18.67
C GLU A 265 -23.62 -21.47 17.88
N LYS A 266 -23.60 -20.37 17.12
CA LYS A 266 -22.41 -19.92 16.36
C LYS A 266 -21.26 -19.45 17.24
N ILE A 267 -21.54 -18.88 18.42
CA ILE A 267 -20.50 -18.42 19.35
C ILE A 267 -19.76 -19.62 19.98
N LEU A 268 -20.45 -20.74 20.22
CA LEU A 268 -19.81 -21.98 20.69
C LEU A 268 -18.96 -22.65 19.60
N GLU A 269 -19.43 -22.69 18.34
CA GLU A 269 -18.66 -23.22 17.20
C GLU A 269 -17.36 -22.43 16.96
N THR A 270 -17.42 -21.09 16.97
CA THR A 270 -16.25 -20.24 16.66
C THR A 270 -15.14 -20.31 17.74
N ALA A 271 -15.51 -20.63 18.98
CA ALA A 271 -14.56 -20.85 20.07
C ALA A 271 -13.87 -22.22 19.97
N GLN A 272 -14.56 -23.24 19.45
CA GLN A 272 -13.97 -24.54 19.15
C GLN A 272 -12.97 -24.45 17.98
N ASP A 273 -13.31 -23.72 16.90
CA ASP A 273 -12.44 -23.57 15.71
C ASP A 273 -11.07 -22.92 15.97
N LYS A 274 -11.00 -21.90 16.85
CA LYS A 274 -9.73 -21.21 17.19
C LYS A 274 -8.75 -22.11 17.94
N THR A 275 -9.29 -22.97 18.80
CA THR A 275 -8.52 -23.93 19.58
C THR A 275 -8.04 -25.05 18.64
N GLU A 276 -8.90 -25.51 17.73
CA GLU A 276 -8.57 -26.53 16.73
C GLU A 276 -7.46 -26.11 15.75
N ILE A 277 -7.43 -24.85 15.28
CA ILE A 277 -6.39 -24.38 14.33
C ILE A 277 -5.02 -24.27 15.00
N SER A 278 -4.96 -23.79 16.25
CA SER A 278 -3.71 -23.72 17.02
C SER A 278 -3.17 -25.12 17.33
N GLU A 279 -4.06 -26.03 17.75
CA GLU A 279 -3.72 -27.43 18.03
C GLU A 279 -3.27 -28.17 16.76
N LYS A 280 -3.92 -27.94 15.61
CA LYS A 280 -3.52 -28.51 14.31
C LYS A 280 -2.14 -28.01 13.86
N SER A 281 -1.83 -26.73 14.08
CA SER A 281 -0.52 -26.15 13.75
C SER A 281 0.59 -26.71 14.62
N GLU A 282 0.41 -26.77 15.95
CA GLU A 282 1.38 -27.35 16.89
C GLU A 282 1.61 -28.84 16.61
N THR A 283 0.52 -29.58 16.30
CA THR A 283 0.61 -30.97 15.87
C THR A 283 1.42 -31.13 14.59
N PHE A 284 1.25 -30.25 13.61
CA PHE A 284 2.02 -30.26 12.37
C PHE A 284 3.50 -29.96 12.60
N MET A 285 3.83 -28.95 13.41
CA MET A 285 5.23 -28.63 13.78
C MET A 285 5.88 -29.80 14.52
N LYS A 286 5.16 -30.42 15.45
CA LYS A 286 5.63 -31.61 16.15
C LYS A 286 5.85 -32.78 15.20
N TYR A 287 4.97 -33.00 14.22
CA TYR A 287 5.18 -33.99 13.18
C TYR A 287 6.43 -33.71 12.34
N LYS A 288 6.66 -32.45 11.91
CA LYS A 288 7.87 -32.05 11.19
C LYS A 288 9.13 -32.35 12.00
N LEU A 289 9.16 -31.99 13.28
CA LEU A 289 10.26 -32.30 14.19
C LEU A 289 10.49 -33.80 14.27
N LEU A 290 9.45 -34.59 14.55
CA LEU A 290 9.57 -36.04 14.71
C LEU A 290 10.04 -36.72 13.40
N HIS A 291 9.58 -36.23 12.25
CA HIS A 291 10.04 -36.68 10.93
C HIS A 291 11.50 -36.30 10.65
N PHE A 292 11.96 -35.13 11.10
CA PHE A 292 13.37 -34.76 11.05
C PHE A 292 14.19 -35.69 11.95
N LEU A 293 13.75 -35.89 13.20
CA LEU A 293 14.42 -36.76 14.18
C LEU A 293 14.41 -38.23 13.77
N SER A 294 13.45 -38.70 12.97
CA SER A 294 13.45 -40.09 12.47
C SER A 294 14.49 -40.34 11.38
N GLN A 295 15.08 -39.30 10.79
CA GLN A 295 16.06 -39.40 9.70
C GLN A 295 17.47 -39.09 10.22
N PRO A 296 18.25 -40.09 10.70
CA PRO A 296 19.50 -39.86 11.41
C PRO A 296 20.59 -39.16 10.59
N ASP A 297 20.54 -39.28 9.26
CA ASP A 297 21.54 -38.71 8.35
C ASP A 297 21.29 -37.22 8.02
N ILE A 298 20.10 -36.70 8.34
CA ILE A 298 19.75 -35.31 8.05
C ILE A 298 20.14 -34.42 9.23
N LYS A 299 20.88 -33.35 8.91
CA LYS A 299 21.35 -32.34 9.86
C LYS A 299 21.04 -30.93 9.36
N LEU A 300 20.88 -30.00 10.29
CA LEU A 300 20.78 -28.58 9.98
C LEU A 300 22.19 -27.97 10.03
N SER A 301 22.78 -27.74 8.86
CA SER A 301 24.13 -27.17 8.75
C SER A 301 24.07 -25.68 8.44
N PHE A 302 24.46 -24.85 9.40
CA PHE A 302 24.49 -23.40 9.24
C PHE A 302 25.75 -22.94 8.50
N PRO A 303 25.70 -21.81 7.77
CA PRO A 303 26.89 -21.25 7.16
C PRO A 303 27.88 -20.76 8.24
N LYS A 304 29.18 -21.06 8.06
CA LYS A 304 30.24 -20.64 8.97
C LYS A 304 31.03 -19.47 8.38
N PHE A 305 30.87 -18.29 8.96
CA PHE A 305 31.62 -17.10 8.55
C PHE A 305 32.75 -16.79 9.53
N ARG A 306 33.90 -16.33 9.02
CA ARG A 306 35.04 -15.93 9.86
C ARG A 306 34.78 -14.61 10.58
N GLU A 307 34.12 -13.68 9.89
CA GLU A 307 33.78 -12.34 10.38
C GLU A 307 32.27 -12.13 10.22
N PRO A 308 31.45 -12.65 11.15
CA PRO A 308 30.01 -12.40 11.11
C PRO A 308 29.74 -10.91 11.36
N ILE A 309 28.77 -10.35 10.65
CA ILE A 309 28.27 -8.98 10.88
C ILE A 309 27.31 -8.98 12.06
N VAL A 310 26.45 -10.00 12.15
CA VAL A 310 25.43 -10.14 13.20
C VAL A 310 25.65 -11.43 13.99
N SER A 311 25.58 -11.36 15.31
CA SER A 311 25.44 -12.54 16.17
C SER A 311 23.96 -12.69 16.55
N ILE A 312 23.31 -13.72 16.04
CA ILE A 312 21.95 -14.10 16.42
C ILE A 312 22.05 -14.89 17.72
N ILE A 313 21.42 -14.38 18.78
CA ILE A 313 21.41 -14.97 20.11
C ILE A 313 20.00 -15.43 20.41
N THR A 314 19.84 -16.71 20.70
CA THR A 314 18.55 -17.29 21.05
C THR A 314 18.68 -18.13 22.32
N LEU A 315 17.68 -17.99 23.19
CA LEU A 315 17.53 -18.82 24.38
C LEU A 315 16.44 -19.86 24.08
N MET A 316 16.75 -21.13 24.31
CA MET A 316 15.82 -22.23 24.15
C MET A 316 15.50 -22.83 25.52
N PHE A 317 14.22 -23.15 25.75
CA PHE A 317 13.77 -23.90 26.92
C PHE A 317 12.54 -24.71 26.55
N ASN A 318 12.75 -26.00 26.32
CA ASN A 318 11.75 -26.91 25.76
C ASN A 318 11.17 -26.40 24.43
N LYS A 319 10.02 -26.95 24.03
CA LYS A 319 9.29 -26.62 22.81
C LYS A 319 10.14 -26.86 21.56
N ALA A 320 10.71 -28.05 21.47
CA ALA A 320 11.56 -28.49 20.37
C ALA A 320 10.92 -28.26 18.98
N GLU A 321 9.61 -28.40 18.86
CA GLU A 321 8.87 -28.22 17.61
C GLU A 321 8.93 -26.79 17.07
N PHE A 322 8.91 -25.80 17.96
CA PHE A 322 9.07 -24.38 17.62
C PHE A 322 10.52 -24.06 17.32
N SER A 323 11.44 -24.57 18.14
CA SER A 323 12.88 -24.42 17.94
C SER A 323 13.32 -24.98 16.58
N TYR A 324 12.75 -26.10 16.13
CA TYR A 324 13.04 -26.66 14.80
C TYR A 324 12.56 -25.73 13.67
N GLN A 325 11.32 -25.23 13.75
CA GLN A 325 10.78 -24.30 12.75
C GLN A 325 11.56 -22.98 12.71
N TYR A 326 11.95 -22.46 13.88
CA TYR A 326 12.82 -21.31 14.02
C TYR A 326 14.14 -21.52 13.25
N LEU A 327 14.84 -22.64 13.51
CA LEU A 327 16.12 -22.95 12.86
C LEU A 327 15.97 -23.09 11.35
N GLU A 328 14.91 -23.76 10.87
CA GLU A 328 14.60 -23.86 9.44
C GLU A 328 14.41 -22.47 8.81
N SER A 329 13.65 -21.58 9.47
CA SER A 329 13.37 -20.24 8.94
C SER A 329 14.62 -19.36 8.86
N ILE A 330 15.52 -19.44 9.85
CA ILE A 330 16.79 -18.70 9.84
C ILE A 330 17.67 -19.19 8.70
N LEU A 331 17.78 -20.52 8.52
CA LEU A 331 18.59 -21.11 7.45
C LEU A 331 18.06 -20.72 6.06
N ALA A 332 16.74 -20.66 5.89
CA ALA A 332 16.09 -20.38 4.61
C ALA A 332 16.11 -18.90 4.20
N HIS A 333 16.07 -17.97 5.15
CA HIS A 333 15.72 -16.57 4.85
C HIS A 333 16.76 -15.53 5.24
N THR A 334 17.87 -15.93 5.87
CA THR A 334 18.89 -15.00 6.35
C THR A 334 19.96 -14.73 5.29
N ASP A 335 20.10 -13.47 4.90
CA ASP A 335 20.88 -12.98 3.75
C ASP A 335 22.10 -12.12 4.12
N VAL A 336 22.51 -12.15 5.40
CA VAL A 336 23.65 -11.40 5.94
C VAL A 336 24.72 -12.38 6.44
N LEU A 337 25.98 -11.96 6.59
CA LEU A 337 26.99 -12.77 7.28
C LEU A 337 26.64 -12.83 8.78
N TYR A 338 26.25 -13.99 9.30
CA TYR A 338 25.81 -14.14 10.69
C TYR A 338 26.44 -15.34 11.39
N GLU A 339 26.50 -15.31 12.72
CA GLU A 339 26.68 -16.52 13.51
C GLU A 339 25.45 -16.75 14.38
N LEU A 340 25.14 -18.02 14.67
CA LEU A 340 24.05 -18.41 15.55
C LEU A 340 24.60 -18.94 16.88
N ILE A 341 24.13 -18.35 17.96
CA ILE A 341 24.49 -18.70 19.35
C ILE A 341 23.20 -19.13 20.05
N ILE A 342 23.15 -20.41 20.40
CA ILE A 342 22.02 -21.03 21.07
C ILE A 342 22.40 -21.28 22.52
N VAL A 343 21.61 -20.75 23.44
CA VAL A 343 21.70 -21.08 24.86
C VAL A 343 20.54 -22.01 25.19
N ASP A 344 20.82 -23.28 25.44
CA ASP A 344 19.83 -24.24 25.92
C ASP A 344 19.74 -24.15 27.44
N ASN A 345 18.60 -23.68 27.95
CA ASN A 345 18.41 -23.32 29.35
C ASN A 345 17.95 -24.51 30.22
N GLY A 346 18.53 -25.69 29.99
CA GLY A 346 18.18 -26.92 30.67
C GLY A 346 16.89 -27.56 30.15
N SER A 347 16.72 -27.65 28.83
CA SER A 347 15.57 -28.34 28.23
C SER A 347 15.55 -29.83 28.57
N ILE A 348 14.35 -30.38 28.75
CA ILE A 348 14.13 -31.79 29.11
C ILE A 348 13.30 -32.57 28.07
N ASP A 349 12.89 -31.89 26.99
CA ASP A 349 12.16 -32.48 25.87
C ASP A 349 13.11 -32.83 24.70
N GLU A 350 12.56 -33.00 23.50
CA GLU A 350 13.31 -33.33 22.29
C GLU A 350 14.31 -32.23 21.82
N THR A 351 14.41 -31.09 22.51
CA THR A 351 15.32 -29.99 22.16
C THR A 351 16.78 -30.44 22.17
N THR A 352 17.18 -31.26 23.14
CA THR A 352 18.56 -31.78 23.17
C THR A 352 18.87 -32.61 21.92
N SER A 353 17.95 -33.51 21.55
CA SER A 353 18.08 -34.36 20.35
C SER A 353 18.09 -33.54 19.06
N LEU A 354 17.32 -32.45 19.02
CA LEU A 354 17.34 -31.49 17.92
C LEU A 354 18.72 -30.81 17.82
N LEU A 355 19.22 -30.27 18.94
CA LEU A 355 20.49 -29.53 18.98
C LEU A 355 21.70 -30.39 18.65
N ASP A 356 21.66 -31.69 18.96
CA ASP A 356 22.71 -32.64 18.57
C ASP A 356 22.80 -32.83 17.04
N ARG A 357 21.78 -32.39 16.29
CA ARG A 357 21.73 -32.40 14.81
C ARG A 357 21.92 -31.04 14.16
N VAL A 358 22.36 -30.03 14.91
CA VAL A 358 22.66 -28.70 14.40
C VAL A 358 24.17 -28.50 14.32
N GLU A 359 24.68 -28.16 13.14
CA GLU A 359 26.10 -27.96 12.88
C GLU A 359 26.44 -26.49 12.62
N ASN A 360 27.73 -26.14 12.85
CA ASN A 360 28.29 -24.79 12.63
C ASN A 360 27.66 -23.67 13.47
N VAL A 361 27.07 -24.01 14.61
CA VAL A 361 26.51 -23.07 15.59
C VAL A 361 27.25 -23.15 16.92
N THR A 362 27.18 -22.09 17.73
CA THR A 362 27.71 -22.13 19.11
C THR A 362 26.58 -22.51 20.05
N ILE A 363 26.69 -23.66 20.73
CA ILE A 363 25.67 -24.14 21.68
C ILE A 363 26.21 -24.09 23.10
N ILE A 364 25.47 -23.45 24.00
CA ILE A 364 25.77 -23.38 25.42
C ILE A 364 24.65 -24.12 26.15
N LYS A 365 24.96 -25.28 26.74
CA LYS A 365 23.98 -26.11 27.47
C LYS A 365 24.06 -25.82 28.98
N ASN A 366 23.02 -25.23 29.55
CA ASN A 366 22.88 -25.02 30.99
C ASN A 366 22.27 -26.26 31.65
N LYS A 367 22.57 -26.47 32.94
CA LYS A 367 22.01 -27.57 33.73
C LYS A 367 20.60 -27.29 34.25
N GLU A 368 20.27 -26.02 34.42
CA GLU A 368 19.02 -25.53 34.98
C GLU A 368 18.59 -24.26 34.23
N ASN A 369 17.31 -23.88 34.39
CA ASN A 369 16.75 -22.69 33.77
C ASN A 369 17.20 -21.43 34.54
N LEU A 370 18.14 -20.67 33.96
CA LEU A 370 18.70 -19.45 34.54
C LEU A 370 17.86 -18.18 34.28
N GLY A 371 16.71 -18.30 33.61
CA GLY A 371 15.90 -17.17 33.16
C GLY A 371 16.40 -16.53 31.85
N PHE A 372 15.58 -15.64 31.30
CA PHE A 372 15.82 -14.98 30.01
C PHE A 372 17.09 -14.13 30.01
N ILE A 373 17.19 -13.25 31.01
CA ILE A 373 18.26 -12.24 31.09
C ILE A 373 19.65 -12.89 31.17
N LYS A 374 19.83 -13.84 32.09
CA LYS A 374 21.13 -14.52 32.26
C LYS A 374 21.51 -15.33 31.03
N GLY A 375 20.56 -16.03 30.42
CA GLY A 375 20.78 -16.80 29.20
C GLY A 375 21.19 -15.91 28.02
N CYS A 376 20.47 -14.82 27.78
CA CYS A 376 20.80 -13.86 26.73
C CYS A 376 22.17 -13.19 26.96
N ASN A 377 22.48 -12.79 28.19
CA ASN A 377 23.80 -12.21 28.54
C ASN A 377 24.94 -13.23 28.33
N GLN A 378 24.73 -14.50 28.68
CA GLN A 378 25.68 -15.57 28.43
C GLN A 378 25.95 -15.74 26.93
N GLY A 379 24.91 -15.75 26.10
CA GLY A 379 25.03 -15.79 24.64
C GLY A 379 25.77 -14.55 24.09
N ALA A 380 25.39 -13.36 24.54
CA ALA A 380 26.02 -12.10 24.15
C ALA A 380 27.52 -12.05 24.48
N SER A 381 27.96 -12.67 25.58
CA SER A 381 29.38 -12.76 25.94
C SER A 381 30.23 -13.56 24.94
N LYS A 382 29.60 -14.44 24.14
CA LYS A 382 30.27 -15.26 23.12
C LYS A 382 30.17 -14.67 21.71
N ALA A 383 29.34 -13.65 21.52
CA ALA A 383 29.12 -13.00 20.25
C ALA A 383 30.39 -12.32 19.70
N LYS A 384 30.61 -12.43 18.39
CA LYS A 384 31.71 -11.81 17.63
C LYS A 384 31.22 -10.72 16.67
N GLY A 385 29.95 -10.78 16.27
CA GLY A 385 29.32 -9.82 15.37
C GLY A 385 29.39 -8.38 15.87
N LYS A 386 29.37 -7.44 14.92
CA LYS A 386 29.26 -6.00 15.18
C LYS A 386 27.91 -5.65 15.82
N TYR A 387 26.87 -6.40 15.46
CA TYR A 387 25.53 -6.27 15.99
C TYR A 387 25.10 -7.54 16.72
N LEU A 388 24.34 -7.36 17.79
CA LEU A 388 23.69 -8.44 18.52
C LEU A 388 22.22 -8.46 18.13
N LEU A 389 21.70 -9.61 17.73
CA LEU A 389 20.27 -9.79 17.52
C LEU A 389 19.74 -10.77 18.58
N PHE A 390 18.90 -10.28 19.48
CA PHE A 390 18.12 -11.15 20.36
C PHE A 390 16.89 -11.62 19.61
N LEU A 391 16.71 -12.95 19.51
CA LEU A 391 15.64 -13.55 18.76
C LEU A 391 15.06 -14.77 19.50
N ASN A 392 13.77 -14.70 19.84
CA ASN A 392 13.08 -15.81 20.50
C ASN A 392 12.99 -17.04 19.58
N ASN A 393 12.98 -18.23 20.18
CA ASN A 393 12.95 -19.52 19.48
C ASN A 393 11.55 -19.91 18.95
N ASP A 394 10.52 -19.08 19.17
CA ASP A 394 9.15 -19.23 18.66
C ASP A 394 8.82 -18.18 17.58
N ILE A 395 9.86 -17.67 16.91
CA ILE A 395 9.75 -16.77 15.76
C ILE A 395 10.04 -17.49 14.45
N VAL A 396 9.22 -17.18 13.45
CA VAL A 396 9.46 -17.51 12.04
C VAL A 396 9.78 -16.23 11.29
N VAL A 397 11.00 -16.16 10.73
CA VAL A 397 11.48 -15.01 9.96
C VAL A 397 11.06 -15.09 8.48
N THR A 398 11.16 -13.98 7.75
CA THR A 398 10.75 -13.88 6.33
C THR A 398 11.91 -13.45 5.42
N PRO A 399 11.86 -13.67 4.10
CA PRO A 399 12.96 -13.31 3.20
C PRO A 399 13.45 -11.86 3.32
N GLY A 400 14.77 -11.67 3.42
CA GLY A 400 15.43 -10.36 3.47
C GLY A 400 15.19 -9.57 4.76
N TRP A 401 14.74 -10.25 5.82
CA TRP A 401 14.47 -9.63 7.12
C TRP A 401 15.73 -9.02 7.75
N LEU A 402 16.84 -9.77 7.81
CA LEU A 402 18.03 -9.36 8.53
C LEU A 402 18.78 -8.24 7.81
N SER A 403 18.92 -8.31 6.47
CA SER A 403 19.56 -7.24 5.71
C SER A 403 18.83 -5.90 5.83
N LYS A 404 17.50 -5.90 5.94
CA LYS A 404 16.70 -4.68 6.20
C LYS A 404 16.96 -4.12 7.60
N LEU A 405 17.05 -4.96 8.64
CA LEU A 405 17.41 -4.51 9.99
C LEU A 405 18.81 -3.89 10.02
N VAL A 406 19.79 -4.57 9.40
CA VAL A 406 21.19 -4.09 9.31
C VAL A 406 21.27 -2.76 8.55
N LYS A 407 20.61 -2.65 7.39
CA LYS A 407 20.54 -1.39 6.63
C LYS A 407 19.92 -0.26 7.46
N THR A 408 18.93 -0.57 8.30
CA THR A 408 18.27 0.43 9.16
C THR A 408 19.23 0.92 10.24
N ILE A 409 19.90 0.03 10.98
CA ILE A 409 20.81 0.44 12.06
C ILE A 409 22.10 1.12 11.56
N GLU A 410 22.46 0.88 10.30
CA GLU A 410 23.60 1.54 9.64
C GLU A 410 23.27 2.92 9.08
N ASN A 411 22.12 3.06 8.41
CA ASN A 411 21.78 4.29 7.68
C ASN A 411 20.99 5.29 8.53
N TYR A 412 20.28 4.85 9.58
CA TYR A 412 19.49 5.75 10.38
C TYR A 412 20.35 6.53 11.39
N PRO A 413 20.26 7.88 11.44
CA PRO A 413 21.12 8.70 12.29
C PRO A 413 21.09 8.29 13.76
N LYS A 414 22.28 8.03 14.33
CA LYS A 414 22.45 7.60 15.73
C LYS A 414 21.55 6.43 16.14
N CYS A 415 21.27 5.48 15.24
CA CYS A 415 20.46 4.31 15.58
C CYS A 415 21.25 3.32 16.45
N GLY A 416 20.75 3.06 17.65
CA GLY A 416 21.34 2.13 18.62
C GLY A 416 20.64 0.77 18.66
N ALA A 417 19.34 0.74 18.39
CA ALA A 417 18.56 -0.50 18.26
C ALA A 417 17.46 -0.40 17.20
N VAL A 418 17.13 -1.55 16.59
CA VAL A 418 16.06 -1.69 15.59
C VAL A 418 15.20 -2.90 15.92
N GLY A 419 13.89 -2.70 15.98
CA GLY A 419 12.89 -3.78 16.04
C GLY A 419 12.06 -3.88 14.77
N CYS A 420 11.25 -4.92 14.69
CA CYS A 420 10.42 -5.23 13.53
C CYS A 420 8.93 -5.31 13.86
N LYS A 421 8.10 -5.52 12.84
CA LYS A 421 6.67 -5.79 13.00
C LYS A 421 6.46 -7.24 13.40
N LEU A 422 5.89 -7.45 14.60
CA LEU A 422 5.54 -8.77 15.11
C LEU A 422 4.08 -9.07 14.78
N ILE A 423 3.83 -10.20 14.13
CA ILE A 423 2.48 -10.65 13.77
C ILE A 423 2.25 -12.02 14.39
N TRP A 424 1.07 -12.24 14.96
CA TRP A 424 0.69 -13.58 15.41
C TRP A 424 0.39 -14.51 14.23
N PRO A 425 0.46 -15.83 14.40
CA PRO A 425 0.09 -16.78 13.35
C PRO A 425 -1.35 -16.62 12.82
N ASN A 426 -2.23 -15.95 13.57
CA ASN A 426 -3.59 -15.62 13.15
C ASN A 426 -3.70 -14.40 12.23
N GLY A 427 -2.57 -13.78 11.84
CA GLY A 427 -2.50 -12.64 10.94
C GLY A 427 -2.70 -11.26 11.58
N LYS A 428 -2.93 -11.18 12.90
CA LYS A 428 -3.08 -9.89 13.60
C LYS A 428 -1.75 -9.34 14.09
N LEU A 429 -1.70 -8.02 14.18
CA LEU A 429 -0.56 -7.31 14.73
C LEU A 429 -0.40 -7.63 16.21
N GLN A 430 0.77 -8.10 16.61
CA GLN A 430 1.14 -8.22 18.02
C GLN A 430 1.76 -6.90 18.50
N GLU A 431 2.72 -6.38 17.74
CA GLU A 431 3.50 -5.22 18.11
C GLU A 431 4.07 -4.51 16.87
N ALA A 432 3.93 -3.19 16.84
CA ALA A 432 4.62 -2.32 15.89
C ALA A 432 5.52 -1.32 16.64
N GLY A 433 6.47 -1.84 17.41
CA GLY A 433 7.13 -1.11 18.49
C GLY A 433 6.20 -0.85 19.68
N SER A 434 6.76 -0.29 20.74
CA SER A 434 6.06 -0.16 22.01
C SER A 434 6.21 1.23 22.63
N ILE A 435 5.24 1.57 23.47
CA ILE A 435 5.14 2.83 24.23
C ILE A 435 5.42 2.56 25.70
N ILE A 436 6.16 3.47 26.35
CA ILE A 436 6.37 3.49 27.80
C ILE A 436 5.64 4.71 28.38
N TRP A 437 4.77 4.47 29.35
CA TRP A 437 3.97 5.50 29.99
C TRP A 437 4.67 6.07 31.24
N SER A 438 4.19 7.21 31.73
CA SER A 438 4.75 7.88 32.93
C SER A 438 4.64 7.07 34.21
N ASP A 439 3.71 6.14 34.30
CA ASP A 439 3.61 5.19 35.42
C ASP A 439 4.50 3.95 35.23
N GLY A 440 5.37 3.96 34.22
CA GLY A 440 6.25 2.84 33.88
C GLY A 440 5.57 1.67 33.18
N SER A 441 4.24 1.68 33.01
CA SER A 441 3.56 0.63 32.25
C SER A 441 3.91 0.72 30.77
N ALA A 442 3.77 -0.39 30.05
CA ALA A 442 4.12 -0.45 28.63
C ALA A 442 2.97 -0.98 27.76
N LEU A 443 2.91 -0.52 26.51
CA LEU A 443 1.90 -0.92 25.53
C LEU A 443 2.56 -1.29 24.20
N GLY A 444 2.36 -2.54 23.76
CA GLY A 444 2.64 -2.95 22.38
C GLY A 444 1.72 -2.22 21.41
N TYR A 445 2.27 -1.32 20.60
CA TYR A 445 1.46 -0.44 19.75
C TYR A 445 0.78 -1.23 18.64
N GLY A 446 -0.54 -1.08 18.53
CA GLY A 446 -1.37 -1.75 17.52
C GLY A 446 -1.74 -3.19 17.84
N ARG A 447 -1.49 -3.68 19.07
CA ARG A 447 -1.81 -5.05 19.49
C ARG A 447 -3.28 -5.41 19.21
N GLY A 448 -3.51 -6.47 18.45
CA GLY A 448 -4.83 -6.96 18.04
C GLY A 448 -5.41 -6.33 16.77
N ASP A 449 -4.77 -5.30 16.21
CA ASP A 449 -5.25 -4.59 15.02
C ASP A 449 -4.75 -5.24 13.71
N ASN A 450 -5.21 -4.73 12.58
CA ASN A 450 -4.75 -5.14 11.26
C ASN A 450 -3.32 -4.61 10.99
N PRO A 451 -2.32 -5.50 10.74
CA PRO A 451 -0.92 -5.11 10.54
C PRO A 451 -0.67 -4.29 9.26
N MET A 452 -1.62 -4.30 8.32
CA MET A 452 -1.55 -3.59 7.03
C MET A 452 -2.05 -2.15 7.10
N ARG A 453 -2.50 -1.69 8.27
CA ARG A 453 -2.94 -0.30 8.43
C ARG A 453 -1.81 0.71 8.20
N PRO A 454 -2.10 1.89 7.63
CA PRO A 454 -1.13 2.96 7.43
C PRO A 454 -0.34 3.34 8.67
N GLU A 455 -1.01 3.34 9.83
CA GLU A 455 -0.43 3.70 11.12
C GLU A 455 0.74 2.81 11.57
N TYR A 456 0.84 1.60 11.02
CA TYR A 456 1.88 0.61 11.35
C TYR A 456 2.88 0.38 10.21
N SER A 457 2.82 1.21 9.16
CA SER A 457 3.49 0.91 7.88
C SER A 457 4.53 1.95 7.47
N TYR A 458 5.03 2.76 8.42
CA TYR A 458 6.12 3.72 8.22
C TYR A 458 7.21 3.61 9.29
N LEU A 459 8.43 3.96 8.91
CA LEU A 459 9.62 3.95 9.77
C LEU A 459 9.51 5.03 10.86
N ARG A 460 9.77 4.70 12.12
CA ARG A 460 9.62 5.67 13.22
C ARG A 460 10.53 5.40 14.40
N GLU A 461 10.80 6.44 15.18
CA GLU A 461 11.45 6.31 16.49
C GLU A 461 10.39 5.91 17.53
N VAL A 462 10.70 4.90 18.35
CA VAL A 462 9.79 4.37 19.38
C VAL A 462 10.51 4.29 20.73
N ASP A 463 9.76 4.15 21.82
CA ASP A 463 10.36 4.04 23.16
C ASP A 463 11.22 2.79 23.27
N TYR A 464 10.67 1.65 22.85
CA TYR A 464 11.38 0.39 22.76
C TYR A 464 10.74 -0.55 21.73
N CYS A 465 11.46 -1.61 21.38
CA CYS A 465 10.92 -2.79 20.70
C CYS A 465 11.22 -4.02 21.55
N SER A 466 10.33 -5.00 21.55
CA SER A 466 10.50 -6.17 22.40
C SER A 466 11.75 -7.00 22.08
N GLY A 467 12.30 -7.62 23.12
CA GLY A 467 13.41 -8.57 23.02
C GLY A 467 13.12 -9.83 22.18
N ALA A 468 11.87 -9.98 21.70
CA ALA A 468 11.47 -11.03 20.79
C ALA A 468 12.26 -10.96 19.47
N CYS A 469 12.45 -9.77 18.90
CA CYS A 469 13.32 -9.55 17.74
C CYS A 469 13.91 -8.14 17.81
N LEU A 470 15.11 -8.04 18.41
CA LEU A 470 15.75 -6.76 18.71
C LEU A 470 17.22 -6.77 18.27
N LEU A 471 17.54 -5.99 17.22
CA LEU A 471 18.90 -5.79 16.75
C LEU A 471 19.51 -4.59 17.50
N VAL A 472 20.68 -4.76 18.13
CA VAL A 472 21.36 -3.74 18.93
C VAL A 472 22.83 -3.66 18.55
N ARG A 473 23.42 -2.47 18.63
CA ARG A 473 24.88 -2.33 18.50
C ARG A 473 25.58 -2.99 19.69
N LYS A 474 26.59 -3.83 19.41
CA LYS A 474 27.29 -4.58 20.45
C LYS A 474 28.04 -3.68 21.43
N ASP A 475 28.70 -2.64 20.92
CA ASP A 475 29.41 -1.64 21.72
C ASP A 475 28.49 -0.91 22.70
N LEU A 476 27.29 -0.51 22.25
CA LEU A 476 26.28 0.11 23.11
C LEU A 476 25.76 -0.87 24.17
N PHE A 477 25.40 -2.08 23.77
CA PHE A 477 24.94 -3.12 24.71
C PHE A 477 25.98 -3.38 25.82
N GLN A 478 27.26 -3.47 25.46
CA GLN A 478 28.35 -3.64 26.42
C GLN A 478 28.54 -2.41 27.31
N SER A 479 28.50 -1.20 26.75
CA SER A 479 28.65 0.04 27.52
C SER A 479 27.54 0.26 28.56
N LEU A 480 26.34 -0.25 28.28
CA LEU A 480 25.18 -0.18 29.16
C LEU A 480 25.16 -1.30 30.23
N GLY A 481 26.13 -2.23 30.19
CA GLY A 481 26.22 -3.31 31.18
C GLY A 481 25.39 -4.55 30.84
N SER A 482 25.04 -4.77 29.56
CA SER A 482 24.18 -5.86 29.08
C SER A 482 22.71 -5.75 29.57
N PHE A 483 21.91 -6.82 29.46
CA PHE A 483 20.57 -6.81 30.07
C PHE A 483 20.68 -6.78 31.60
N ASP A 484 19.92 -5.89 32.21
CA ASP A 484 20.03 -5.59 33.63
C ASP A 484 19.44 -6.71 34.51
N GLU A 485 20.29 -7.30 35.35
CA GLU A 485 19.92 -8.42 36.22
C GLU A 485 18.90 -8.06 37.31
N ARG A 486 18.57 -6.78 37.53
CA ARG A 486 17.46 -6.38 38.43
C ARG A 486 16.12 -7.00 38.04
N TYR A 487 15.94 -7.32 36.76
CA TYR A 487 14.68 -7.82 36.19
C TYR A 487 14.61 -9.35 36.10
N ILE A 488 15.57 -10.09 36.67
CA ILE A 488 15.55 -11.57 36.68
C ILE A 488 14.20 -12.09 37.22
N PRO A 489 13.58 -13.09 36.56
CA PRO A 489 14.11 -13.84 35.40
C PRO A 489 13.84 -13.23 34.01
N ALA A 490 12.86 -12.33 33.87
CA ALA A 490 12.42 -11.73 32.59
C ALA A 490 11.45 -10.54 32.82
N TYR A 491 11.08 -9.86 31.73
CA TYR A 491 10.24 -8.66 31.63
C TYR A 491 10.91 -7.37 32.11
N TYR A 492 10.83 -6.31 31.27
CA TYR A 492 11.46 -4.98 31.39
C TYR A 492 12.93 -4.88 30.96
N GLU A 493 13.63 -5.98 30.66
CA GLU A 493 15.01 -5.94 30.18
C GLU A 493 15.19 -5.21 28.85
N ASP A 494 14.23 -5.34 27.94
CA ASP A 494 14.22 -4.68 26.63
C ASP A 494 13.89 -3.19 26.73
N SER A 495 12.88 -2.85 27.53
CA SER A 495 12.48 -1.48 27.86
C SER A 495 13.63 -0.74 28.55
N ASP A 496 14.31 -1.40 29.49
CA ASP A 496 15.46 -0.86 30.21
C ASP A 496 16.65 -0.59 29.29
N LEU A 497 17.03 -1.56 28.47
CA LEU A 497 18.09 -1.42 27.48
C LEU A 497 17.79 -0.27 26.52
N CYS A 498 16.56 -0.20 26.01
CA CYS A 498 16.15 0.84 25.06
C CYS A 498 16.16 2.24 25.69
N LEU A 499 15.69 2.40 26.93
CA LEU A 499 15.84 3.67 27.66
C LEU A 499 17.30 4.03 27.92
N GLY A 500 18.17 3.04 28.19
CA GLY A 500 19.62 3.23 28.24
C GLY A 500 20.21 3.77 26.95
N ILE A 501 19.82 3.20 25.81
CA ILE A 501 20.23 3.65 24.47
C ILE A 501 19.78 5.09 24.23
N TRP A 502 18.55 5.44 24.59
CA TRP A 502 18.04 6.81 24.56
C TRP A 502 18.86 7.75 25.46
N GLY A 503 19.21 7.32 26.67
CA GLY A 503 20.03 8.07 27.62
C GLY A 503 21.45 8.38 27.11
N LEU A 504 22.00 7.55 26.22
CA LEU A 504 23.28 7.80 25.53
C LEU A 504 23.13 8.68 24.27
N GLY A 505 21.93 9.19 23.98
CA GLY A 505 21.65 10.02 22.81
C GLY A 505 21.52 9.26 21.49
N TYR A 506 21.35 7.93 21.56
CA TYR A 506 21.02 7.08 20.42
C TYR A 506 19.51 6.87 20.30
N LYS A 507 19.07 6.31 19.17
CA LYS A 507 17.68 6.13 18.79
C LYS A 507 17.29 4.65 18.76
N VAL A 508 16.05 4.36 19.13
CA VAL A 508 15.41 3.05 18.90
C VAL A 508 14.39 3.19 17.78
N VAL A 509 14.51 2.36 16.75
CA VAL A 509 13.78 2.51 15.49
C VAL A 509 12.93 1.29 15.19
N PHE A 510 11.66 1.50 14.84
CA PHE A 510 10.77 0.45 14.35
C PHE A 510 10.83 0.38 12.81
N GLN A 511 11.19 -0.79 12.27
CA GLN A 511 11.24 -1.07 10.83
C GLN A 511 9.98 -1.84 10.36
N PRO A 512 8.99 -1.18 9.73
CA PRO A 512 7.73 -1.81 9.32
C PRO A 512 7.85 -2.86 8.21
N ASN A 513 8.91 -2.83 7.40
CA ASN A 513 9.11 -3.73 6.25
C ASN A 513 9.76 -5.06 6.62
N VAL A 514 10.10 -5.23 7.90
CA VAL A 514 10.53 -6.49 8.47
C VAL A 514 9.34 -7.03 9.23
N VAL A 515 8.80 -8.14 8.73
CA VAL A 515 7.64 -8.82 9.30
C VAL A 515 8.10 -10.20 9.74
N VAL A 516 7.86 -10.53 11.00
CA VAL A 516 8.13 -11.87 11.53
C VAL A 516 6.88 -12.39 12.23
N PHE A 517 6.70 -13.71 12.19
CA PHE A 517 5.60 -14.36 12.89
C PHE A 517 6.09 -14.82 14.26
N HIS A 518 5.40 -14.41 15.32
CA HIS A 518 5.77 -14.75 16.69
C HIS A 518 4.60 -15.45 17.35
N HIS A 519 4.84 -16.64 17.87
CA HIS A 519 3.77 -17.44 18.44
C HIS A 519 3.46 -17.08 19.92
N GLU A 520 4.30 -16.29 20.57
CA GLU A 520 4.14 -15.75 21.93
C GLU A 520 3.76 -16.83 22.95
N PHE A 521 4.53 -17.92 22.99
CA PHE A 521 4.32 -18.94 24.01
C PHE A 521 4.95 -18.52 25.32
N THR A 522 4.11 -18.31 26.33
CA THR A 522 4.61 -18.08 27.68
C THR A 522 4.95 -19.42 28.32
N SER A 523 6.24 -19.66 28.60
CA SER A 523 6.72 -20.79 29.43
C SER A 523 6.16 -20.75 30.86
N SER A 524 5.55 -19.62 31.24
CA SER A 524 4.78 -19.38 32.45
C SER A 524 3.30 -19.14 32.12
N SER A 525 2.36 -19.47 33.02
CA SER A 525 0.95 -19.06 32.83
C SER A 525 0.85 -17.54 32.71
N TYR A 526 -0.16 -17.04 31.99
CA TYR A 526 -0.43 -15.60 31.82
C TYR A 526 -0.43 -14.84 33.15
N GLU A 527 -0.96 -15.46 34.21
CA GLU A 527 -0.98 -14.92 35.58
C GLU A 527 0.43 -14.73 36.15
N LYS A 528 1.34 -15.69 35.95
CA LYS A 528 2.73 -15.61 36.39
C LYS A 528 3.51 -14.54 35.62
N ALA A 529 3.28 -14.44 34.32
CA ALA A 529 3.86 -13.37 33.49
C ALA A 529 3.42 -11.98 33.97
N THR A 530 2.12 -11.81 34.19
CA THR A 530 1.54 -10.55 34.70
C THR A 530 2.14 -10.18 36.06
N ALA A 531 2.21 -11.13 37.00
CA ALA A 531 2.78 -10.90 38.32
C ALA A 531 4.27 -10.50 38.26
N LEU A 532 5.05 -11.10 37.35
CA LEU A 532 6.45 -10.72 37.13
C LEU A 532 6.57 -9.31 36.54
N MET A 533 5.73 -8.97 35.57
CA MET A 533 5.69 -7.63 34.97
C MET A 533 5.35 -6.57 36.02
N GLU A 534 4.35 -6.80 36.87
CA GLU A 534 3.98 -5.89 37.96
C GLU A 534 5.13 -5.70 38.97
N ALA A 535 5.80 -6.79 39.36
CA ALA A 535 6.94 -6.73 40.28
C ALA A 535 8.13 -5.95 39.67
N ASN A 536 8.43 -6.18 38.39
CA ASN A 536 9.54 -5.53 37.70
C ASN A 536 9.24 -4.09 37.30
N GLN A 537 7.97 -3.73 37.07
CA GLN A 537 7.55 -2.35 36.85
C GLN A 537 7.98 -1.44 37.99
N SER A 538 7.82 -1.87 39.24
CA SER A 538 8.23 -1.07 40.42
C SER A 538 9.73 -0.79 40.43
N LYS A 539 10.56 -1.78 40.06
CA LYS A 539 12.02 -1.63 39.92
C LYS A 539 12.38 -0.70 38.77
N PHE A 540 11.66 -0.81 37.66
CA PHE A 540 11.83 0.03 36.47
C PHE A 540 11.52 1.49 36.76
N ILE A 541 10.40 1.78 37.42
CA ILE A 541 10.04 3.13 37.87
C ILE A 541 11.12 3.70 38.79
N ALA A 542 11.63 2.91 39.75
CA ALA A 542 12.65 3.36 40.68
C ALA A 542 13.96 3.75 39.96
N LYS A 543 14.36 3.01 38.92
CA LYS A 543 15.55 3.31 38.10
C LYS A 543 15.35 4.53 37.21
N TRP A 544 14.21 4.61 36.52
CA TRP A 544 13.96 5.57 35.43
C TRP A 544 13.04 6.72 35.82
N LYS A 545 12.85 6.98 37.11
CA LYS A 545 11.94 8.00 37.64
C LYS A 545 12.04 9.34 36.89
N ASP A 546 13.26 9.81 36.62
CA ASP A 546 13.48 11.07 35.93
C ASP A 546 13.11 11.01 34.44
N ALA A 547 13.44 9.91 33.75
CA ALA A 547 13.10 9.72 32.34
C ALA A 547 11.59 9.50 32.12
N LEU A 548 10.89 8.93 33.10
CA LEU A 548 9.44 8.70 33.04
C LEU A 548 8.62 9.95 33.34
N ARG A 549 9.19 10.95 34.02
CA ARG A 549 8.50 12.17 34.43
C ARG A 549 7.88 12.92 33.25
N ASP A 550 8.57 12.94 32.11
CA ASP A 550 8.15 13.68 30.91
C ASP A 550 7.32 12.81 29.94
N LYS A 551 7.06 11.54 30.28
CA LYS A 551 6.20 10.66 29.48
C LYS A 551 4.72 10.99 29.68
N LEU A 552 3.90 10.59 28.70
CA LEU A 552 2.46 10.75 28.80
C LEU A 552 1.85 9.71 29.75
N ALA A 553 0.71 10.04 30.35
CA ALA A 553 -0.07 9.08 31.15
C ALA A 553 -0.73 8.02 30.25
N PRO A 554 -0.94 6.79 30.72
CA PRO A 554 -1.60 5.75 29.96
C PRO A 554 -3.05 6.16 29.64
N SER A 555 -3.34 6.36 28.35
CA SER A 555 -4.67 6.72 27.86
C SER A 555 -4.76 6.50 26.36
N GLN A 556 -5.93 6.06 25.88
CA GLN A 556 -6.17 5.90 24.44
C GLN A 556 -5.93 7.19 23.65
N ASN A 557 -6.24 8.35 24.26
CA ASN A 557 -6.04 9.65 23.63
C ASN A 557 -4.55 10.02 23.49
N ASN A 558 -3.68 9.45 24.33
CA ASN A 558 -2.25 9.73 24.33
C ASN A 558 -1.46 8.81 23.38
N VAL A 559 -2.04 7.68 22.94
CA VAL A 559 -1.40 6.72 22.03
C VAL A 559 -0.93 7.39 20.74
N LEU A 560 -1.75 8.27 20.16
CA LEU A 560 -1.42 8.99 18.94
C LEU A 560 -0.14 9.85 19.08
N PHE A 561 0.06 10.44 20.26
CA PHE A 561 1.20 11.31 20.55
C PHE A 561 2.44 10.54 21.02
N ALA A 562 2.26 9.37 21.65
CA ALA A 562 3.34 8.56 22.19
C ALA A 562 3.94 7.55 21.20
N ARG A 563 3.21 7.13 20.17
CA ARG A 563 3.61 6.06 19.22
C ARG A 563 4.85 6.37 18.36
N ASP A 564 5.19 7.64 18.20
CA ASP A 564 6.31 8.13 17.41
C ASP A 564 6.97 9.28 18.16
N ILE A 565 8.14 9.02 18.73
CA ILE A 565 8.81 9.97 19.64
C ILE A 565 9.79 10.89 18.93
N ARG A 566 9.82 10.87 17.59
CA ARG A 566 10.54 11.89 16.82
C ARG A 566 10.11 13.27 17.26
N GLN A 567 11.10 14.14 17.46
CA GLN A 567 10.89 15.55 17.74
C GLN A 567 10.62 16.30 16.43
N GLY A 568 9.81 17.35 16.48
CA GLY A 568 9.49 18.21 15.33
C GLY A 568 7.99 18.47 15.19
N ASN A 569 7.67 19.51 14.43
CA ASN A 569 6.29 19.91 14.18
C ASN A 569 5.57 18.88 13.30
N THR A 570 4.28 18.70 13.55
CA THR A 570 3.42 17.76 12.81
C THR A 570 2.73 18.46 11.64
N ILE A 571 2.85 17.86 10.45
CA ILE A 571 2.30 18.40 9.20
C ILE A 571 1.34 17.38 8.58
N LEU A 572 0.11 17.80 8.32
CA LEU A 572 -0.85 17.04 7.51
C LEU A 572 -0.88 17.60 6.10
N ILE A 573 -0.69 16.75 5.10
CA ILE A 573 -0.82 17.11 3.68
C ILE A 573 -2.00 16.39 3.06
N LEU A 574 -2.87 17.16 2.42
CA LEU A 574 -4.06 16.70 1.72
C LEU A 574 -3.92 16.97 0.22
N ASP A 575 -4.12 15.93 -0.59
CA ASP A 575 -4.14 16.00 -2.06
C ASP A 575 -5.05 14.88 -2.61
N ASP A 576 -5.27 14.86 -3.93
CA ASP A 576 -6.20 13.96 -4.61
C ASP A 576 -5.84 12.49 -4.47
N ARG A 577 -4.54 12.17 -4.50
CA ARG A 577 -4.03 10.80 -4.55
C ARG A 577 -2.59 10.76 -4.07
N ILE A 578 -2.14 9.55 -3.72
CA ILE A 578 -0.74 9.32 -3.31
C ILE A 578 0.18 9.68 -4.48
N PRO A 579 1.10 10.66 -4.32
CA PRO A 579 1.86 11.20 -5.43
C PRO A 579 3.01 10.28 -5.84
N ALA A 580 3.24 10.17 -7.15
CA ALA A 580 4.39 9.49 -7.72
C ALA A 580 5.08 10.34 -8.81
N PRO A 581 6.41 10.20 -9.02
CA PRO A 581 7.18 11.03 -9.96
C PRO A 581 6.73 10.99 -11.43
N TYR A 582 5.99 9.96 -11.84
CA TYR A 582 5.61 9.72 -13.23
C TYR A 582 4.14 10.07 -13.54
N GLN A 583 3.36 10.54 -12.56
CA GLN A 583 1.93 10.83 -12.75
C GLN A 583 1.65 12.19 -13.44
N GLY A 584 2.65 13.07 -13.58
CA GLY A 584 2.48 14.41 -14.13
C GLY A 584 1.58 15.31 -13.25
N ALA A 585 1.02 16.39 -13.82
CA ALA A 585 -0.02 17.23 -13.20
C ALA A 585 0.23 17.61 -11.71
N GLY A 586 1.44 18.06 -11.40
CA GLY A 586 1.83 18.50 -10.05
C GLY A 586 2.26 17.39 -9.08
N TYR A 587 1.93 16.12 -9.33
CA TYR A 587 2.31 14.99 -8.45
C TYR A 587 3.83 14.79 -8.28
N PRO A 588 4.69 15.01 -9.30
CA PRO A 588 6.14 14.94 -9.07
C PRO A 588 6.62 16.01 -8.08
N ARG A 589 6.00 17.21 -8.08
CA ARG A 589 6.29 18.27 -7.10
C ARG A 589 5.79 17.88 -5.71
N ALA A 590 4.56 17.35 -5.61
CA ALA A 590 4.01 16.88 -4.33
C ALA A 590 4.86 15.75 -3.71
N TYR A 591 5.30 14.78 -4.52
CA TYR A 591 6.21 13.72 -4.07
C TYR A 591 7.53 14.30 -3.55
N ARG A 592 8.11 15.29 -4.24
CA ARG A 592 9.33 15.98 -3.79
C ARG A 592 9.11 16.81 -2.52
N MET A 593 7.95 17.46 -2.39
CA MET A 593 7.55 18.20 -1.18
C MET A 593 7.60 17.29 0.04
N LEU A 594 6.95 16.12 -0.05
CA LEU A 594 6.92 15.14 1.02
C LEU A 594 8.31 14.71 1.47
N LYS A 595 9.20 14.40 0.50
CA LYS A 595 10.59 14.02 0.79
C LYS A 595 11.36 15.14 1.46
N PHE A 596 11.28 16.37 0.94
CA PHE A 596 11.97 17.51 1.52
C PHE A 596 11.50 17.81 2.94
N LEU A 597 10.19 17.71 3.21
CA LEU A 597 9.67 17.92 4.56
C LEU A 597 10.18 16.86 5.55
N ALA A 598 10.21 15.60 5.13
CA ALA A 598 10.80 14.53 5.93
C ALA A 598 12.30 14.75 6.17
N ASP A 599 13.05 15.11 5.14
CA ASP A 599 14.50 15.39 5.25
C ASP A 599 14.81 16.64 6.10
N LEU A 600 13.86 17.57 6.23
CA LEU A 600 13.94 18.75 7.11
C LEU A 600 13.58 18.41 8.56
N GLY A 601 13.18 17.18 8.85
CA GLY A 601 12.85 16.69 10.19
C GLY A 601 11.40 16.91 10.62
N TYR A 602 10.49 17.26 9.70
CA TYR A 602 9.07 17.38 10.02
C TYR A 602 8.38 16.01 10.11
N LYS A 603 7.38 15.90 10.99
CA LYS A 603 6.56 14.69 11.11
C LYS A 603 5.38 14.80 10.15
N VAL A 604 5.51 14.17 8.99
CA VAL A 604 4.56 14.32 7.89
C VAL A 604 3.56 13.16 7.86
N THR A 605 2.28 13.50 7.83
CA THR A 605 1.19 12.59 7.46
C THR A 605 0.61 13.03 6.12
N PHE A 606 0.48 12.10 5.17
CA PHE A 606 -0.18 12.32 3.89
C PHE A 606 -1.52 11.58 3.86
N PHE A 607 -2.59 12.30 3.50
CA PHE A 607 -3.93 11.74 3.38
C PHE A 607 -4.52 12.03 1.99
N PRO A 608 -4.77 11.00 1.15
CA PRO A 608 -5.43 11.18 -0.14
C PRO A 608 -6.94 11.38 0.04
N LEU A 609 -7.50 12.41 -0.60
CA LEU A 609 -8.94 12.73 -0.57
C LEU A 609 -9.75 12.06 -1.70
N GLY A 610 -9.06 11.47 -2.68
CA GLY A 610 -9.66 10.77 -3.82
C GLY A 610 -9.12 9.35 -3.96
N ASN A 611 -8.14 9.16 -4.85
CA ASN A 611 -7.57 7.83 -5.11
C ASN A 611 -6.49 7.48 -4.08
N ALA A 612 -6.83 6.56 -3.17
CA ALA A 612 -5.97 6.07 -2.11
C ALA A 612 -5.15 4.82 -2.48
N THR A 613 -4.99 4.53 -3.77
CA THR A 613 -4.19 3.38 -4.25
C THR A 613 -2.70 3.69 -4.08
N PRO A 614 -1.93 2.83 -3.37
CA PRO A 614 -0.49 2.99 -3.23
C PRO A 614 0.23 2.71 -4.55
N TRP A 615 1.31 3.45 -4.81
CA TRP A 615 2.16 3.31 -6.00
C TRP A 615 3.53 2.80 -5.57
N GLN A 616 3.78 1.50 -5.73
CA GLN A 616 5.07 0.92 -5.34
C GLN A 616 6.11 1.03 -6.47
N PRO A 617 7.40 1.27 -6.14
CA PRO A 617 7.98 1.38 -4.79
C PRO A 617 7.82 2.77 -4.13
N CYS A 618 7.30 3.78 -4.84
CA CYS A 618 7.27 5.17 -4.38
C CYS A 618 6.58 5.40 -3.04
N THR A 619 5.45 4.74 -2.78
CA THR A 619 4.75 4.85 -1.49
C THR A 619 5.59 4.29 -0.35
N ASN A 620 6.21 3.13 -0.55
CA ASN A 620 7.14 2.56 0.42
C ASN A 620 8.36 3.45 0.64
N GLU A 621 8.91 4.08 -0.41
CA GLU A 621 10.01 5.04 -0.24
C GLU A 621 9.63 6.21 0.67
N LEU A 622 8.42 6.76 0.54
CA LEU A 622 7.91 7.80 1.45
C LEU A 622 7.79 7.27 2.88
N GLN A 623 7.24 6.06 3.05
CA GLN A 623 7.10 5.41 4.35
C GLN A 623 8.44 5.13 5.03
N GLN A 624 9.48 4.80 4.26
CA GLN A 624 10.84 4.58 4.76
C GLN A 624 11.58 5.87 5.12
N LEU A 625 11.11 7.03 4.64
CA LEU A 625 11.50 8.35 5.18
C LEU A 625 10.73 8.71 6.46
N GLY A 626 9.87 7.80 6.92
CA GLY A 626 9.04 7.96 8.10
C GLY A 626 7.83 8.87 7.88
N ILE A 627 7.33 8.96 6.65
CA ILE A 627 6.08 9.65 6.32
C ILE A 627 4.93 8.66 6.52
N GLU A 628 3.92 9.06 7.29
CA GLU A 628 2.71 8.26 7.45
C GLU A 628 1.79 8.49 6.24
N VAL A 629 1.76 7.54 5.32
CA VAL A 629 0.94 7.63 4.09
C VAL A 629 -0.32 6.79 4.24
N PHE A 630 -1.49 7.43 4.21
CA PHE A 630 -2.78 6.73 4.20
C PHE A 630 -3.10 6.16 2.82
N TYR A 631 -3.61 4.92 2.80
CA TYR A 631 -4.00 4.17 1.60
C TYR A 631 -5.12 3.18 1.93
N GLY A 632 -5.76 2.62 0.90
CA GLY A 632 -6.80 1.60 1.02
C GLY A 632 -8.20 2.10 0.66
N GLU A 633 -9.18 1.20 0.69
CA GLU A 633 -10.57 1.53 0.37
C GLU A 633 -11.28 2.21 1.55
N ASN A 634 -12.29 3.03 1.24
CA ASN A 634 -13.19 3.64 2.24
C ASN A 634 -12.52 4.55 3.28
N LEU A 635 -11.48 5.31 2.90
CA LEU A 635 -10.91 6.34 3.77
C LEU A 635 -11.95 7.44 4.06
N ASP A 636 -12.22 7.65 5.34
CA ASP A 636 -13.12 8.70 5.83
C ASP A 636 -12.30 9.83 6.47
N PHE A 637 -12.19 10.95 5.76
CA PHE A 637 -11.47 12.13 6.24
C PHE A 637 -12.13 12.78 7.46
N VAL A 638 -13.46 12.72 7.61
CA VAL A 638 -14.16 13.30 8.77
C VAL A 638 -13.83 12.50 10.02
N LYS A 639 -13.88 11.17 9.92
CA LYS A 639 -13.47 10.28 11.01
C LYS A 639 -12.00 10.48 11.36
N PHE A 640 -11.12 10.50 10.35
CA PHE A 640 -9.69 10.77 10.54
C PHE A 640 -9.45 12.11 11.26
N ALA A 641 -10.13 13.18 10.84
CA ALA A 641 -9.99 14.49 11.45
C ALA A 641 -10.46 14.52 12.90
N LYS A 642 -11.57 13.83 13.21
CA LYS A 642 -12.09 13.68 14.57
C LYS A 642 -11.12 12.92 15.47
N ASP A 643 -10.59 11.80 14.99
CA ASP A 643 -9.70 10.92 15.76
C ASP A 643 -8.32 11.56 16.00
N ARG A 644 -7.97 12.58 15.23
CA ARG A 644 -6.69 13.31 15.34
C ARG A 644 -6.86 14.78 15.71
N ALA A 645 -8.01 15.16 16.24
CA ALA A 645 -8.31 16.56 16.54
C ALA A 645 -7.19 17.21 17.39
N GLY A 646 -6.69 18.35 16.92
CA GLY A 646 -5.59 19.08 17.56
C GLY A 646 -4.19 18.45 17.48
N TYR A 647 -3.99 17.37 16.70
CA TYR A 647 -2.69 16.70 16.58
C TYR A 647 -1.69 17.44 15.66
N TYR A 648 -2.18 18.12 14.62
CA TYR A 648 -1.31 18.76 13.62
C TYR A 648 -1.02 20.22 13.94
N ASP A 649 0.23 20.62 13.79
CA ASP A 649 0.64 22.03 13.90
C ASP A 649 0.34 22.82 12.62
N LEU A 650 0.44 22.16 11.47
CA LEU A 650 0.23 22.71 10.14
C LEU A 650 -0.56 21.75 9.25
N ILE A 651 -1.45 22.31 8.45
CA ILE A 651 -2.22 21.57 7.44
C ILE A 651 -1.98 22.24 6.09
N LEU A 652 -1.53 21.46 5.11
CA LEU A 652 -1.37 21.90 3.72
C LEU A 652 -2.42 21.21 2.87
N VAL A 653 -3.28 22.00 2.23
CA VAL A 653 -4.30 21.49 1.31
C VAL A 653 -3.93 21.89 -0.11
N SER A 654 -3.84 20.91 -1.01
CA SER A 654 -3.52 21.13 -2.41
C SER A 654 -4.78 21.10 -3.26
N ARG A 655 -4.91 22.04 -4.21
CA ARG A 655 -6.00 22.16 -5.22
C ARG A 655 -7.34 22.70 -4.69
N PRO A 656 -8.09 23.45 -5.52
CA PRO A 656 -9.28 24.19 -5.05
C PRO A 656 -10.41 23.29 -4.55
N HIS A 657 -10.73 22.20 -5.26
CA HIS A 657 -11.83 21.30 -4.88
C HIS A 657 -11.55 20.54 -3.57
N ASN A 658 -10.28 20.35 -3.20
CA ASN A 658 -9.92 19.77 -1.90
C ASN A 658 -10.08 20.79 -0.78
N MET A 659 -9.69 22.05 -1.03
CA MET A 659 -9.89 23.15 -0.08
C MET A 659 -11.38 23.36 0.21
N GLU A 660 -12.22 23.34 -0.82
CA GLU A 660 -13.68 23.41 -0.66
C GLU A 660 -14.24 22.29 0.22
N LYS A 661 -13.83 21.04 -0.02
CA LYS A 661 -14.34 19.87 0.70
C LYS A 661 -13.87 19.80 2.15
N THR A 662 -12.66 20.27 2.44
CA THR A 662 -12.01 20.01 3.73
C THR A 662 -11.99 21.20 4.68
N PHE A 663 -12.19 22.42 4.20
CA PHE A 663 -12.05 23.63 5.02
C PHE A 663 -12.88 23.60 6.32
N ASP A 664 -14.18 23.28 6.23
CA ASP A 664 -15.04 23.29 7.43
C ASP A 664 -14.66 22.19 8.43
N ILE A 665 -14.20 21.04 7.93
CA ILE A 665 -13.70 19.94 8.75
C ILE A 665 -12.41 20.38 9.46
N ILE A 666 -11.50 21.02 8.72
CA ILE A 666 -10.24 21.53 9.24
C ILE A 666 -10.49 22.57 10.33
N LYS A 667 -11.34 23.57 10.06
CA LYS A 667 -11.70 24.60 11.04
C LYS A 667 -12.32 24.02 12.31
N ARG A 668 -13.09 22.92 12.18
CA ARG A 668 -13.75 22.26 13.30
C ARG A 668 -12.78 21.45 14.18
N PHE A 669 -11.91 20.64 13.59
CA PHE A 669 -11.10 19.67 14.33
C PHE A 669 -9.63 20.10 14.53
N PHE A 670 -9.16 21.05 13.73
CA PHE A 670 -7.78 21.53 13.73
C PHE A 670 -7.71 23.06 13.82
N SER A 671 -8.58 23.67 14.63
CA SER A 671 -8.70 25.13 14.76
C SER A 671 -7.42 25.86 15.19
N LYS A 672 -6.45 25.16 15.76
CA LYS A 672 -5.14 25.70 16.18
C LYS A 672 -4.02 25.47 15.15
N ALA A 673 -4.27 24.69 14.10
CA ALA A 673 -3.28 24.43 13.07
C ALA A 673 -3.21 25.62 12.11
N ILE A 674 -2.01 25.93 11.62
CA ILE A 674 -1.86 26.88 10.52
C ILE A 674 -2.29 26.21 9.21
N LEU A 675 -3.15 26.88 8.44
CA LEU A 675 -3.67 26.37 7.18
C LEU A 675 -2.94 26.99 5.99
N LEU A 676 -2.17 26.15 5.28
CA LEU A 676 -1.55 26.48 4.02
C LEU A 676 -2.40 25.96 2.86
N TYR A 677 -2.58 26.79 1.84
CA TYR A 677 -3.24 26.40 0.60
C TYR A 677 -2.23 26.39 -0.55
N ASP A 678 -1.98 25.21 -1.11
CA ASP A 678 -1.18 25.05 -2.32
C ASP A 678 -2.11 25.11 -3.54
N ALA A 679 -2.12 26.28 -4.17
CA ALA A 679 -3.00 26.56 -5.30
C ALA A 679 -2.63 25.71 -6.53
N GLU A 680 -1.36 25.30 -6.65
CA GLU A 680 -0.76 24.58 -7.80
C GLU A 680 -0.83 25.32 -9.15
N ALA A 681 -1.99 25.85 -9.53
CA ALA A 681 -2.24 26.65 -10.70
C ALA A 681 -3.53 27.45 -10.52
N MET A 682 -3.67 28.57 -11.23
CA MET A 682 -4.97 29.26 -11.32
C MET A 682 -5.85 28.67 -12.43
N PHE A 683 -6.86 27.91 -12.03
CA PHE A 683 -7.76 27.19 -12.94
C PHE A 683 -8.67 28.14 -13.72
N SER A 684 -9.12 29.24 -13.10
CA SER A 684 -9.97 30.24 -13.77
C SER A 684 -9.29 30.83 -15.01
N ILE A 685 -7.99 31.17 -14.94
CA ILE A 685 -7.22 31.72 -16.07
C ILE A 685 -7.20 30.76 -17.25
N ARG A 686 -6.98 29.47 -16.97
CA ARG A 686 -6.92 28.44 -18.00
C ARG A 686 -8.22 28.38 -18.79
N GLU A 687 -9.36 28.40 -18.11
CA GLU A 687 -10.67 28.34 -18.75
C GLU A 687 -11.00 29.61 -19.52
N ILE A 688 -10.61 30.79 -19.02
CA ILE A 688 -10.76 32.07 -19.73
C ILE A 688 -9.96 32.07 -21.04
N LEU A 689 -8.68 31.63 -20.99
CA LEU A 689 -7.84 31.54 -22.18
C LEU A 689 -8.36 30.49 -23.17
N LYS A 690 -8.85 29.34 -22.67
CA LYS A 690 -9.47 28.29 -23.49
C LYS A 690 -10.69 28.83 -24.25
N ALA A 691 -11.57 29.56 -23.58
CA ALA A 691 -12.74 30.19 -24.21
C ALA A 691 -12.33 31.16 -25.33
N LYS A 692 -11.30 31.99 -25.09
CA LYS A 692 -10.75 32.92 -26.09
C LYS A 692 -10.20 32.18 -27.32
N VAL A 693 -9.44 31.10 -27.13
CA VAL A 693 -8.90 30.29 -28.23
C VAL A 693 -10.02 29.63 -29.05
N LYS A 694 -11.11 29.23 -28.41
CA LYS A 694 -12.30 28.66 -29.08
C LYS A 694 -13.23 29.69 -29.71
N GLY A 695 -12.92 30.98 -29.62
CA GLY A 695 -13.78 32.06 -30.12
C GLY A 695 -15.05 32.28 -29.30
N VAL A 696 -15.13 31.73 -28.08
CA VAL A 696 -16.25 31.93 -27.15
C VAL A 696 -16.06 33.26 -26.43
N LYS A 697 -17.00 34.21 -26.63
CA LYS A 697 -17.00 35.48 -25.89
C LYS A 697 -17.61 35.29 -24.51
N LEU A 698 -16.77 35.27 -23.48
CA LEU A 698 -17.20 35.38 -22.09
C LEU A 698 -17.56 36.84 -21.77
N LYS A 699 -18.62 37.08 -20.99
CA LYS A 699 -18.92 38.42 -20.48
C LYS A 699 -17.91 38.78 -19.39
N GLU A 700 -17.54 40.06 -19.29
CA GLU A 700 -16.59 40.54 -18.25
C GLU A 700 -17.03 40.10 -16.84
N LYS A 701 -18.33 40.17 -16.54
CA LYS A 701 -18.89 39.71 -15.26
C LYS A 701 -18.66 38.22 -14.97
N ASP A 702 -18.69 37.36 -15.99
CA ASP A 702 -18.46 35.92 -15.81
C ASP A 702 -16.97 35.63 -15.55
N VAL A 703 -16.08 36.36 -16.23
CA VAL A 703 -14.63 36.31 -16.01
C VAL A 703 -14.28 36.75 -14.59
N GLU A 704 -14.82 37.89 -14.14
CA GLU A 704 -14.64 38.39 -12.77
C GLU A 704 -15.16 37.39 -11.74
N ARG A 705 -16.35 36.81 -11.95
CA ARG A 705 -16.92 35.81 -11.04
C ARG A 705 -15.98 34.60 -10.87
N MET A 706 -15.50 34.02 -11.97
CA MET A 706 -14.62 32.84 -11.93
C MET A 706 -13.32 33.11 -11.15
N ILE A 707 -12.72 34.28 -11.35
CA ILE A 707 -11.50 34.67 -10.64
C ILE A 707 -11.80 34.91 -9.15
N ASN A 708 -12.90 35.59 -8.83
CA ASN A 708 -13.28 35.90 -7.46
C ASN A 708 -13.63 34.64 -6.65
N GLU A 709 -14.28 33.65 -7.26
CA GLU A 709 -14.56 32.36 -6.61
C GLU A 709 -13.26 31.64 -6.18
N GLU A 710 -12.27 31.59 -7.06
CA GLU A 710 -10.97 30.96 -6.77
C GLU A 710 -10.17 31.75 -5.71
N ILE A 711 -10.17 33.09 -5.78
CA ILE A 711 -9.56 33.97 -4.77
C ILE A 711 -10.25 33.83 -3.41
N ASN A 712 -11.57 33.69 -3.37
CA ASN A 712 -12.31 33.52 -2.12
C ASN A 712 -11.94 32.22 -1.39
N LEU A 713 -11.51 31.18 -2.12
CA LEU A 713 -10.94 29.98 -1.51
C LEU A 713 -9.55 30.26 -0.92
N MET A 714 -8.71 31.00 -1.64
CA MET A 714 -7.38 31.40 -1.16
C MET A 714 -7.44 32.23 0.13
N LYS A 715 -8.44 33.13 0.24
CA LYS A 715 -8.70 33.95 1.44
C LYS A 715 -9.00 33.16 2.71
N LYS A 716 -9.36 31.88 2.58
CA LYS A 716 -9.60 30.99 3.72
C LYS A 716 -8.32 30.47 4.37
N ALA A 717 -7.17 30.56 3.68
CA ALA A 717 -5.89 30.07 4.15
C ALA A 717 -5.07 31.18 4.84
N ASP A 718 -4.20 30.75 5.74
CA ASP A 718 -3.27 31.63 6.45
C ASP A 718 -2.03 31.97 5.62
N LEU A 719 -1.70 31.12 4.65
CA LEU A 719 -0.64 31.35 3.67
C LEU A 719 -0.97 30.59 2.38
N VAL A 720 -0.79 31.25 1.23
CA VAL A 720 -1.06 30.68 -0.09
C VAL A 720 0.26 30.41 -0.81
N ILE A 721 0.45 29.18 -1.26
CA ILE A 721 1.56 28.77 -2.11
C ILE A 721 1.08 28.78 -3.55
N THR A 722 1.85 29.46 -4.40
CA THR A 722 1.68 29.50 -5.86
C THR A 722 2.91 28.93 -6.52
N VAL A 723 2.83 28.58 -7.80
CA VAL A 723 3.97 28.01 -8.52
C VAL A 723 4.77 29.05 -9.28
N SER A 724 4.18 30.20 -9.65
CA SER A 724 4.88 31.25 -10.38
C SER A 724 4.73 32.65 -9.76
N GLU A 725 5.75 33.50 -9.93
CA GLU A 725 5.67 34.91 -9.52
C GLU A 725 4.57 35.69 -10.27
N ASN A 726 4.23 35.26 -11.49
CA ASN A 726 3.14 35.88 -12.25
C ASN A 726 1.77 35.61 -11.60
N GLU A 727 1.51 34.36 -11.19
CA GLU A 727 0.29 34.03 -10.45
C GLU A 727 0.23 34.76 -9.10
N LYS A 728 1.35 34.82 -8.37
CA LYS A 728 1.45 35.58 -7.13
C LYS A 728 1.09 37.05 -7.34
N LYS A 729 1.67 37.73 -8.34
CA LYS A 729 1.33 39.13 -8.67
C LYS A 729 -0.16 39.28 -8.93
N MET A 730 -0.73 38.42 -9.76
CA MET A 730 -2.15 38.50 -10.12
C MET A 730 -3.07 38.27 -8.91
N ILE A 731 -2.73 37.34 -8.02
CA ILE A 731 -3.49 37.08 -6.79
C ILE A 731 -3.40 38.26 -5.82
N ILE A 732 -2.23 38.88 -5.68
CA ILE A 732 -2.04 40.07 -4.85
C ILE A 732 -2.89 41.22 -5.41
N GLU A 733 -2.80 41.50 -6.71
CA GLU A 733 -3.48 42.62 -7.37
C GLU A 733 -5.01 42.46 -7.37
N LYS A 734 -5.51 41.26 -7.66
CA LYS A 734 -6.96 41.02 -7.77
C LYS A 734 -7.62 40.61 -6.46
N GLY A 735 -6.87 40.02 -5.54
CA GLY A 735 -7.40 39.38 -4.34
C GLY A 735 -7.16 40.13 -3.04
N GLU A 736 -6.33 41.19 -3.05
CA GLU A 736 -5.91 41.91 -1.85
C GLU A 736 -5.27 40.98 -0.80
N LEU A 737 -4.63 39.90 -1.25
CA LEU A 737 -3.95 38.91 -0.42
C LEU A 737 -2.46 39.26 -0.31
N SER A 738 -1.96 39.52 0.90
CA SER A 738 -0.54 39.84 1.14
C SER A 738 0.31 38.61 1.50
N ASN A 739 -0.35 37.51 1.89
CA ASN A 739 0.25 36.27 2.37
C ASN A 739 0.40 35.21 1.25
N VAL A 740 1.00 35.61 0.12
CA VAL A 740 1.22 34.73 -1.04
C VAL A 740 2.72 34.51 -1.28
N VAL A 741 3.12 33.25 -1.40
CA VAL A 741 4.52 32.82 -1.62
C VAL A 741 4.63 31.93 -2.85
N VAL A 742 5.84 31.79 -3.38
CA VAL A 742 6.12 30.96 -4.56
C VAL A 742 6.95 29.76 -4.16
N TRP A 743 6.47 28.57 -4.52
CA TRP A 743 7.24 27.34 -4.48
C TRP A 743 7.05 26.57 -5.78
N GLY A 744 8.02 26.71 -6.69
CA GLY A 744 8.05 26.09 -8.01
C GLY A 744 8.39 24.59 -7.97
N HIS A 745 9.01 24.08 -9.05
CA HIS A 745 9.29 22.66 -9.19
C HIS A 745 10.80 22.34 -9.05
N PRO A 746 11.19 21.40 -8.15
CA PRO A 746 12.57 20.95 -8.04
C PRO A 746 13.02 20.06 -9.21
N ILE A 747 14.07 20.48 -9.91
CA ILE A 747 14.66 19.80 -11.07
C ILE A 747 16.18 19.82 -10.95
N ASN A 748 16.80 18.67 -11.17
CA ASN A 748 18.25 18.60 -11.31
C ASN A 748 18.64 18.84 -12.77
N VAL A 749 19.68 19.62 -13.00
CA VAL A 749 20.35 19.65 -14.31
C VAL A 749 20.82 18.25 -14.68
N LYS A 750 20.57 17.85 -15.92
CA LYS A 750 20.97 16.60 -16.52
C LYS A 750 22.08 16.90 -17.49
N ASN A 751 23.32 16.61 -17.09
CA ASN A 751 24.53 16.87 -17.87
C ASN A 751 24.33 16.38 -19.33
N PRO A 752 24.11 17.29 -20.29
CA PRO A 752 23.80 16.91 -21.66
C PRO A 752 25.01 16.23 -22.29
N LYS A 753 24.79 15.10 -22.97
CA LYS A 753 25.88 14.33 -23.60
C LYS A 753 26.14 14.71 -25.05
N ASN A 754 25.09 15.00 -25.80
CA ASN A 754 25.16 15.23 -27.23
C ASN A 754 25.19 16.72 -27.56
N ASP A 755 26.06 17.08 -28.50
CA ASP A 755 26.27 18.44 -28.98
C ASP A 755 25.32 18.81 -30.14
N PHE A 756 25.42 20.05 -30.63
CA PHE A 756 24.53 20.59 -31.67
C PHE A 756 24.45 19.69 -32.92
N CYS A 757 25.59 19.20 -33.41
CA CYS A 757 25.68 18.37 -34.62
C CYS A 757 25.04 16.98 -34.47
N GLU A 758 25.08 16.40 -33.28
CA GLU A 758 24.55 15.05 -32.98
C GLU A 758 23.04 15.07 -32.78
N ARG A 759 22.47 16.23 -32.45
CA ARG A 759 21.05 16.43 -32.27
C ARG A 759 20.37 16.76 -33.60
N LYS A 760 19.18 16.23 -33.84
CA LYS A 760 18.33 16.50 -35.02
C LYS A 760 16.86 16.42 -34.64
N ASP A 761 15.94 16.87 -35.49
CA ASP A 761 14.50 16.78 -35.25
C ASP A 761 13.97 17.72 -34.15
N ILE A 762 12.64 17.82 -34.07
CA ILE A 762 11.89 18.71 -33.16
C ILE A 762 11.08 17.86 -32.19
N LEU A 763 11.05 18.24 -30.91
CA LEU A 763 10.35 17.50 -29.86
C LEU A 763 9.25 18.33 -29.19
N PHE A 764 8.08 17.72 -29.02
CA PHE A 764 7.03 18.14 -28.10
C PHE A 764 6.72 17.01 -27.11
N VAL A 765 6.60 17.37 -25.83
CA VAL A 765 6.20 16.44 -24.76
C VAL A 765 4.89 16.89 -24.13
N GLY A 766 3.96 15.97 -23.91
CA GLY A 766 2.73 16.24 -23.17
C GLY A 766 1.85 15.02 -22.98
N GLY A 767 1.43 14.73 -21.75
CA GLY A 767 0.40 13.71 -21.49
C GLY A 767 -0.98 14.19 -21.93
N PHE A 768 -1.79 13.30 -22.50
CA PHE A 768 -3.13 13.59 -23.02
C PHE A 768 -4.20 12.90 -22.15
N LEU A 769 -4.36 13.39 -20.93
CA LEU A 769 -5.21 12.77 -19.90
C LEU A 769 -6.70 13.12 -20.03
N ALA A 770 -7.04 14.09 -20.89
CA ALA A 770 -8.41 14.49 -21.18
C ALA A 770 -8.50 14.97 -22.64
N LEU A 771 -9.66 14.74 -23.26
CA LEU A 771 -10.00 15.34 -24.55
C LEU A 771 -10.05 16.87 -24.40
N ASP A 772 -9.66 17.58 -25.45
CA ASP A 772 -9.69 19.05 -25.49
C ASP A 772 -8.82 19.68 -24.39
N SER A 773 -7.63 19.09 -24.22
CA SER A 773 -6.59 19.54 -23.29
C SER A 773 -5.64 20.55 -23.93
N PRO A 774 -4.95 21.38 -23.12
CA PRO A 774 -3.89 22.29 -23.59
C PRO A 774 -2.82 21.61 -24.45
N ASN A 775 -2.50 20.35 -24.13
CA ASN A 775 -1.47 19.59 -24.85
C ASN A 775 -1.98 19.11 -26.21
N GLU A 776 -3.23 18.67 -26.29
CA GLU A 776 -3.87 18.30 -27.56
C GLU A 776 -3.95 19.51 -28.50
N ASP A 777 -4.41 20.65 -27.98
CA ASP A 777 -4.49 21.91 -28.72
C ASP A 777 -3.12 22.34 -29.29
N ALA A 778 -2.10 22.37 -28.44
CA ALA A 778 -0.75 22.78 -28.81
C ALA A 778 -0.13 21.84 -29.86
N ALA A 779 -0.27 20.53 -29.69
CA ALA A 779 0.26 19.55 -30.64
C ALA A 779 -0.45 19.62 -32.00
N LEU A 780 -1.78 19.77 -32.01
CA LEU A 780 -2.56 19.94 -33.24
C LEU A 780 -2.20 21.24 -33.97
N TYR A 781 -2.14 22.36 -33.24
CA TYR A 781 -1.75 23.67 -33.79
C TYR A 781 -0.37 23.59 -34.45
N PHE A 782 0.61 23.06 -33.73
CA PHE A 782 1.97 22.95 -34.25
C PHE A 782 2.06 22.02 -35.46
N ALA A 783 1.49 20.82 -35.37
CA ALA A 783 1.57 19.83 -36.44
C ALA A 783 0.85 20.28 -37.73
N LYS A 784 -0.25 21.03 -37.62
CA LYS A 784 -1.07 21.42 -38.77
C LYS A 784 -0.72 22.78 -39.37
N GLU A 785 -0.32 23.74 -38.54
CA GLU A 785 -0.13 25.13 -39.00
C GLU A 785 1.35 25.56 -39.04
N VAL A 786 2.20 25.04 -38.16
CA VAL A 786 3.60 25.47 -38.02
C VAL A 786 4.56 24.52 -38.74
N PHE A 787 4.49 23.22 -38.42
CA PHE A 787 5.44 22.22 -38.89
C PHE A 787 5.48 22.04 -40.42
N PRO A 788 4.36 22.11 -41.17
CA PRO A 788 4.41 22.01 -42.63
C PRO A 788 5.28 23.08 -43.29
N GLU A 789 5.31 24.30 -42.75
CA GLU A 789 6.15 25.39 -43.28
C GLU A 789 7.64 25.21 -42.93
N ILE A 790 7.94 24.57 -41.79
CA ILE A 790 9.31 24.20 -41.40
C ILE A 790 9.82 23.08 -42.30
N GLN A 791 8.99 22.07 -42.57
CA GLN A 791 9.35 20.90 -43.37
C GLN A 791 9.72 21.26 -44.83
N LYS A 792 9.19 22.36 -45.37
CA LYS A 792 9.59 22.90 -46.68
C LYS A 792 11.06 23.34 -46.74
N GLN A 793 11.67 23.64 -45.59
CA GLN A 793 13.00 24.25 -45.51
C GLN A 793 14.02 23.38 -44.77
N LEU A 794 13.57 22.48 -43.90
CA LEU A 794 14.44 21.63 -43.08
C LEU A 794 14.07 20.15 -43.20
N PRO A 795 15.05 19.24 -43.38
CA PRO A 795 14.82 17.80 -43.41
C PRO A 795 14.74 17.24 -41.97
N CYS A 796 13.76 17.72 -41.19
CA CYS A 796 13.55 17.33 -39.81
C CYS A 796 12.21 16.64 -39.60
N ARG A 797 12.13 15.77 -38.58
CA ARG A 797 10.89 15.15 -38.10
C ARG A 797 10.37 15.88 -36.86
N PHE A 798 9.09 15.70 -36.58
CA PHE A 798 8.44 16.19 -35.37
C PHE A 798 8.00 15.02 -34.49
N PHE A 799 8.55 14.94 -33.28
CA PHE A 799 8.19 13.94 -32.28
C PHE A 799 7.17 14.49 -31.30
N ILE A 800 6.08 13.73 -31.10
CA ILE A 800 5.05 13.99 -30.10
C ILE A 800 5.10 12.84 -29.09
N ALA A 801 5.66 13.12 -27.91
CA ALA A 801 5.82 12.13 -26.85
C ALA A 801 4.86 12.37 -25.68
N GLY A 802 4.16 11.32 -25.23
CA GLY A 802 3.23 11.42 -24.12
C GLY A 802 2.22 10.29 -24.02
N ILE A 803 1.75 10.04 -22.80
CA ILE A 803 0.77 8.99 -22.49
C ILE A 803 -0.62 9.32 -23.07
N ASN A 804 -1.34 8.27 -23.49
CA ASN A 804 -2.74 8.28 -23.94
C ASN A 804 -3.08 9.25 -25.08
N PRO A 805 -2.31 9.32 -26.20
CA PRO A 805 -2.63 10.23 -27.29
C PRO A 805 -4.06 9.96 -27.82
N PRO A 806 -4.94 10.97 -27.91
CA PRO A 806 -6.28 10.81 -28.45
C PRO A 806 -6.22 10.55 -29.96
N ASP A 807 -7.32 10.07 -30.54
CA ASP A 807 -7.38 9.74 -31.97
C ASP A 807 -7.05 10.94 -32.86
N SER A 808 -7.37 12.16 -32.43
CA SER A 808 -6.99 13.41 -33.09
C SER A 808 -5.47 13.56 -33.25
N ILE A 809 -4.69 13.13 -32.24
CA ILE A 809 -3.22 13.15 -32.24
C ILE A 809 -2.65 11.94 -32.96
N LYS A 810 -3.20 10.73 -32.73
CA LYS A 810 -2.75 9.51 -33.43
C LYS A 810 -2.84 9.66 -34.94
N LYS A 811 -3.89 10.32 -35.45
CA LYS A 811 -4.08 10.63 -36.88
C LYS A 811 -3.00 11.55 -37.48
N LEU A 812 -2.21 12.25 -36.66
CA LEU A 812 -1.09 13.05 -37.15
C LEU A 812 0.12 12.18 -37.54
N SER A 813 0.17 10.93 -37.11
CA SER A 813 1.33 10.05 -37.32
C SER A 813 1.61 9.84 -38.81
N SER A 814 2.85 10.08 -39.22
CA SER A 814 3.34 9.98 -40.59
C SER A 814 4.84 9.68 -40.60
N SER A 815 5.48 9.63 -41.77
CA SER A 815 6.95 9.52 -41.85
C SER A 815 7.68 10.75 -41.30
N SER A 816 7.02 11.92 -41.26
CA SER A 816 7.59 13.18 -40.77
C SER A 816 7.10 13.58 -39.38
N VAL A 817 5.97 13.07 -38.92
CA VAL A 817 5.42 13.32 -37.59
C VAL A 817 5.30 11.99 -36.83
N ILE A 818 6.11 11.81 -35.79
CA ILE A 818 6.19 10.57 -35.02
C ILE A 818 5.44 10.74 -33.69
N VAL A 819 4.31 10.04 -33.55
CA VAL A 819 3.57 9.94 -32.28
C VAL A 819 4.06 8.71 -31.54
N THR A 820 4.82 8.90 -30.46
CA THR A 820 5.52 7.78 -29.79
C THR A 820 4.62 6.99 -28.85
N GLY A 821 3.54 7.61 -28.35
CA GLY A 821 2.78 7.08 -27.21
C GLY A 821 3.56 7.23 -25.89
N TYR A 822 3.28 6.34 -24.93
CA TYR A 822 3.97 6.31 -23.65
C TYR A 822 5.45 5.98 -23.83
N VAL A 823 6.31 6.79 -23.22
CA VAL A 823 7.76 6.60 -23.19
C VAL A 823 8.16 6.58 -21.73
N GLU A 824 8.77 5.48 -21.29
CA GLU A 824 9.21 5.30 -19.91
C GLU A 824 10.36 6.26 -19.53
N ASP A 825 11.36 6.41 -20.40
CA ASP A 825 12.47 7.36 -20.25
C ASP A 825 12.58 8.30 -21.46
N LEU A 826 12.27 9.58 -21.25
CA LEU A 826 12.36 10.63 -22.28
C LEU A 826 13.79 11.09 -22.57
N ARG A 827 14.80 10.67 -21.79
CA ARG A 827 16.21 11.07 -21.98
C ARG A 827 16.67 10.87 -23.42
N GLY A 828 16.33 9.72 -24.00
CA GLY A 828 16.69 9.41 -25.38
C GLY A 828 16.13 10.40 -26.41
N TYR A 829 14.99 11.03 -26.12
CA TYR A 829 14.41 12.08 -26.98
C TYR A 829 15.00 13.45 -26.69
N TYR A 830 15.17 13.81 -25.42
CA TYR A 830 15.79 15.08 -25.02
C TYR A 830 17.23 15.22 -25.51
N GLU A 831 18.01 14.13 -25.51
CA GLU A 831 19.40 14.11 -25.97
C GLU A 831 19.53 13.97 -27.49
N LYS A 832 18.49 13.51 -28.21
CA LYS A 832 18.51 13.39 -29.67
C LYS A 832 17.91 14.59 -30.39
N CYS A 833 16.92 15.26 -29.80
CA CYS A 833 16.21 16.35 -30.45
C CYS A 833 17.00 17.66 -30.41
N ARG A 834 16.99 18.43 -31.51
CA ARG A 834 17.73 19.70 -31.61
C ARG A 834 16.94 20.87 -31.05
N VAL A 835 15.62 20.86 -31.25
CA VAL A 835 14.73 21.93 -30.80
C VAL A 835 13.56 21.34 -30.03
N PHE A 836 13.28 21.91 -28.86
CA PHE A 836 12.07 21.63 -28.10
C PHE A 836 11.02 22.72 -28.36
N VAL A 837 9.74 22.35 -28.45
CA VAL A 837 8.66 23.31 -28.71
C VAL A 837 7.56 23.27 -27.66
N VAL A 838 7.11 24.45 -27.24
CA VAL A 838 5.98 24.63 -26.33
C VAL A 838 4.99 25.65 -26.90
N PRO A 839 4.16 25.25 -27.89
CA PRO A 839 3.32 26.15 -28.67
C PRO A 839 1.92 26.34 -28.05
N HIS A 840 1.83 26.34 -26.72
CA HIS A 840 0.56 26.42 -25.99
C HIS A 840 -0.13 27.77 -26.21
N ARG A 841 -1.38 27.72 -26.66
CA ARG A 841 -2.25 28.89 -26.82
C ARG A 841 -3.06 29.21 -25.57
N TYR A 842 -3.30 28.20 -24.74
CA TYR A 842 -3.86 28.33 -23.39
C TYR A 842 -3.22 27.31 -22.45
N SER A 843 -2.96 27.71 -21.20
CA SER A 843 -2.45 26.87 -20.11
C SER A 843 -2.43 27.69 -18.81
N ALA A 844 -2.25 27.03 -17.66
CA ALA A 844 -2.01 27.67 -16.37
C ALA A 844 -1.00 26.82 -15.56
N GLY A 845 -0.41 27.41 -14.53
CA GLY A 845 0.67 26.81 -13.75
C GLY A 845 2.04 26.85 -14.44
N ILE A 846 2.99 26.08 -13.91
CA ILE A 846 4.33 25.97 -14.47
C ILE A 846 4.35 24.98 -15.65
N PRO A 847 4.94 25.34 -16.80
CA PRO A 847 5.18 24.42 -17.91
C PRO A 847 6.37 23.49 -17.59
N TRP A 848 6.15 22.50 -16.71
CA TRP A 848 7.15 21.53 -16.24
C TRP A 848 8.04 20.98 -17.36
N LYS A 849 7.42 20.56 -18.46
CA LYS A 849 8.08 19.99 -19.63
C LYS A 849 9.16 20.89 -20.24
N LEU A 850 8.98 22.22 -20.14
CA LEU A 850 9.97 23.18 -20.62
C LEU A 850 11.18 23.17 -19.67
N GLN A 851 10.94 23.22 -18.37
CA GLN A 851 12.03 23.18 -17.40
C GLN A 851 12.78 21.84 -17.44
N GLU A 852 12.06 20.74 -17.65
CA GLU A 852 12.65 19.42 -17.89
C GLU A 852 13.52 19.42 -19.16
N ALA A 853 13.01 19.95 -20.27
CA ALA A 853 13.78 20.10 -21.51
C ALA A 853 15.04 20.98 -21.31
N MET A 854 14.90 22.13 -20.64
CA MET A 854 16.02 23.00 -20.27
C MET A 854 17.06 22.26 -19.41
N SER A 855 16.63 21.38 -18.51
CA SER A 855 17.53 20.60 -17.65
C SER A 855 18.40 19.62 -18.43
N TYR A 856 17.91 19.11 -19.56
CA TYR A 856 18.65 18.28 -20.53
C TYR A 856 19.39 19.10 -21.60
N GLY A 857 19.39 20.43 -21.46
CA GLY A 857 20.09 21.34 -22.35
C GLY A 857 19.58 21.32 -23.79
N ILE A 858 18.28 21.13 -24.02
CA ILE A 858 17.68 21.31 -25.36
C ILE A 858 17.10 22.74 -25.48
N PRO A 859 17.64 23.60 -26.36
CA PRO A 859 17.08 24.92 -26.65
C PRO A 859 15.64 24.84 -27.14
N SER A 860 14.85 25.84 -26.73
CA SER A 860 13.39 25.79 -26.86
C SER A 860 12.82 27.01 -27.58
N VAL A 861 11.79 26.78 -28.41
CA VAL A 861 10.92 27.84 -28.95
C VAL A 861 9.53 27.72 -28.31
N VAL A 862 9.07 28.78 -27.67
CA VAL A 862 7.92 28.76 -26.77
C VAL A 862 6.94 29.88 -27.11
N SER A 863 5.67 29.72 -26.72
CA SER A 863 4.69 30.81 -26.83
C SER A 863 4.96 31.93 -25.81
N GLU A 864 4.49 33.15 -26.10
CA GLU A 864 4.52 34.28 -25.15
C GLU A 864 3.84 33.96 -23.81
N LEU A 865 2.76 33.16 -23.85
CA LEU A 865 2.10 32.63 -22.66
C LEU A 865 3.06 31.79 -21.81
N THR A 866 3.80 30.87 -22.43
CA THR A 866 4.72 29.97 -21.73
C THR A 866 5.93 30.74 -21.16
N ALA A 867 6.45 31.72 -21.90
CA ALA A 867 7.56 32.54 -21.45
C ALA A 867 7.18 33.40 -20.22
N SER A 868 5.99 33.99 -20.22
CA SER A 868 5.52 34.80 -19.08
C SER A 868 5.28 34.00 -17.80
N GLN A 869 4.84 32.74 -17.90
CA GLN A 869 4.68 31.84 -16.74
C GLN A 869 5.97 31.55 -15.99
N LEU A 870 7.12 31.56 -16.68
CA LEU A 870 8.45 31.33 -16.11
C LEU A 870 9.32 32.61 -16.06
N ASN A 871 8.77 33.76 -16.45
CA ASN A 871 9.51 35.02 -16.56
C ASN A 871 10.80 34.88 -17.41
N LEU A 872 10.70 34.18 -18.54
CA LEU A 872 11.81 33.95 -19.48
C LEU A 872 11.93 35.08 -20.51
N THR A 873 13.15 35.35 -20.95
CA THR A 873 13.46 36.44 -21.88
C THR A 873 13.76 35.90 -23.28
N ASP A 874 13.13 36.51 -24.29
CA ASP A 874 13.36 36.18 -25.70
C ASP A 874 14.81 36.44 -26.11
N GLY A 875 15.46 35.43 -26.69
CA GLY A 875 16.86 35.48 -27.10
C GLY A 875 17.86 35.22 -25.97
N ASN A 876 17.42 35.05 -24.72
CA ASN A 876 18.30 34.76 -23.59
C ASN A 876 18.24 33.28 -23.16
N GLU A 877 17.15 32.82 -22.56
CA GLU A 877 16.94 31.41 -22.18
C GLU A 877 16.21 30.61 -23.26
N VAL A 878 15.32 31.28 -24.02
CA VAL A 878 14.45 30.68 -25.04
C VAL A 878 14.22 31.66 -26.19
N LEU A 879 13.64 31.17 -27.29
CA LEU A 879 13.01 32.05 -28.28
C LEU A 879 11.50 32.08 -28.08
N VAL A 880 10.91 33.27 -28.04
CA VAL A 880 9.49 33.50 -27.76
C VAL A 880 8.74 33.86 -29.04
N ALA A 881 7.80 33.02 -29.49
CA ALA A 881 6.98 33.28 -30.67
C ALA A 881 5.55 33.71 -30.31
N ARG A 882 5.04 34.74 -30.98
CA ARG A 882 3.68 35.28 -30.76
C ARG A 882 2.63 34.78 -31.74
N ASN A 883 3.07 34.25 -32.88
CA ASN A 883 2.21 33.79 -33.97
C ASN A 883 2.90 32.69 -34.79
N THR A 884 2.16 32.07 -35.71
CA THR A 884 2.64 30.98 -36.57
C THR A 884 3.90 31.38 -37.36
N LYS A 885 3.93 32.61 -37.91
CA LYS A 885 5.07 33.09 -38.71
C LYS A 885 6.35 33.20 -37.86
N GLU A 886 6.25 33.76 -36.66
CA GLU A 886 7.36 33.85 -35.72
C GLU A 886 7.85 32.47 -35.28
N PHE A 887 6.94 31.51 -35.03
CA PHE A 887 7.33 30.13 -34.70
C PHE A 887 8.20 29.51 -35.80
N VAL A 888 7.76 29.60 -37.06
CA VAL A 888 8.50 29.08 -38.21
C VAL A 888 9.88 29.74 -38.31
N GLN A 889 9.94 31.07 -38.28
CA GLN A 889 11.18 31.82 -38.40
C GLN A 889 12.17 31.52 -37.27
N LYS A 890 11.70 31.50 -36.02
CA LYS A 890 12.55 31.27 -34.84
C LYS A 890 13.03 29.83 -34.74
N ILE A 891 12.21 28.86 -35.12
CA ILE A 891 12.64 27.45 -35.15
C ILE A 891 13.69 27.24 -36.24
N ILE A 892 13.48 27.77 -37.45
CA ILE A 892 14.46 27.63 -38.54
C ILE A 892 15.80 28.26 -38.14
N ARG A 893 15.77 29.48 -37.59
CA ARG A 893 16.97 30.13 -37.06
C ARG A 893 17.66 29.28 -36.01
N LEU A 894 16.94 28.83 -34.98
CA LEU A 894 17.53 28.03 -33.89
C LEU A 894 18.08 26.67 -34.36
N TYR A 895 17.49 26.10 -35.41
CA TYR A 895 17.92 24.81 -35.96
C TYR A 895 19.24 24.91 -36.75
N GLN A 896 19.58 26.10 -37.25
CA GLN A 896 20.73 26.37 -38.12
C GLN A 896 21.85 27.16 -37.44
N ASP A 897 21.52 27.99 -36.46
CA ASP A 897 22.45 28.89 -35.75
C ASP A 897 23.02 28.21 -34.49
N GLU A 898 24.20 27.63 -34.63
CA GLU A 898 24.91 26.90 -33.56
C GLU A 898 25.30 27.80 -32.38
N GLU A 899 25.73 29.04 -32.65
CA GLU A 899 26.16 29.97 -31.61
C GLU A 899 24.97 30.42 -30.74
N LEU A 900 23.84 30.72 -31.39
CA LEU A 900 22.58 30.97 -30.69
C LEU A 900 22.15 29.74 -29.89
N TRP A 901 22.26 28.54 -30.46
CA TRP A 901 21.89 27.29 -29.81
C TRP A 901 22.63 27.09 -28.48
N TYR A 902 23.96 27.21 -28.47
CA TYR A 902 24.76 27.10 -27.24
C TYR A 902 24.51 28.26 -26.26
N THR A 903 24.21 29.45 -26.76
CA THR A 903 23.86 30.59 -25.90
C THR A 903 22.58 30.30 -25.12
N LEU A 904 21.50 29.90 -25.81
CA LEU A 904 20.24 29.53 -25.18
C LEU A 904 20.40 28.33 -24.24
N GLN A 905 21.15 27.30 -24.65
CA GLN A 905 21.42 26.12 -23.82
C GLN A 905 22.07 26.50 -22.49
N ARG A 906 23.18 27.25 -22.52
CA ARG A 906 23.91 27.65 -21.31
C ARG A 906 23.05 28.49 -20.38
N ASN A 907 22.28 29.42 -20.92
CA ASN A 907 21.42 30.30 -20.14
C ASN A 907 20.22 29.55 -19.55
N ALA A 908 19.61 28.64 -20.31
CA ALA A 908 18.55 27.76 -19.82
C ALA A 908 19.03 26.86 -18.67
N ILE A 909 20.23 26.26 -18.79
CA ILE A 909 20.82 25.45 -17.71
C ILE A 909 21.08 26.32 -16.47
N LYS A 910 21.68 27.50 -16.64
CA LYS A 910 21.89 28.45 -15.53
C LYS A 910 20.59 28.86 -14.85
N TYR A 911 19.52 29.04 -15.63
CA TYR A 911 18.19 29.31 -15.10
C TYR A 911 17.72 28.16 -14.20
N ILE A 912 17.79 26.90 -14.66
CA ILE A 912 17.42 25.72 -13.86
C ILE A 912 18.24 25.61 -12.57
N GLN A 913 19.58 25.80 -12.64
CA GLN A 913 20.44 25.80 -11.45
C GLN A 913 20.06 26.88 -10.43
N LYS A 914 19.60 28.03 -10.92
CA LYS A 914 19.21 29.16 -10.06
C LYS A 914 17.83 28.98 -9.44
N THR A 915 16.85 28.46 -10.19
CA THR A 915 15.43 28.51 -9.79
C THR A 915 14.82 27.17 -9.42
N CYS A 916 15.44 26.06 -9.83
CA CYS A 916 14.86 24.72 -9.72
C CYS A 916 15.75 23.74 -8.96
N GLU A 917 17.01 24.09 -8.66
CA GLU A 917 17.94 23.19 -7.97
C GLU A 917 17.33 22.65 -6.66
N PRO A 918 17.35 21.32 -6.42
CA PRO A 918 16.67 20.71 -5.27
C PRO A 918 17.00 21.33 -3.92
N GLU A 919 18.26 21.66 -3.67
CA GLU A 919 18.68 22.26 -2.40
C GLU A 919 18.13 23.68 -2.22
N VAL A 920 18.08 24.48 -3.29
CA VAL A 920 17.44 25.81 -3.27
C VAL A 920 15.95 25.66 -2.99
N MET A 921 15.30 24.71 -3.67
CA MET A 921 13.87 24.45 -3.51
C MET A 921 13.50 23.89 -2.13
N LYS A 922 14.37 23.06 -1.54
CA LYS A 922 14.22 22.56 -0.17
C LYS A 922 14.34 23.68 0.85
N LYS A 923 15.33 24.57 0.68
CA LYS A 923 15.48 25.76 1.54
C LYS A 923 14.26 26.68 1.45
N THR A 924 13.80 27.00 0.24
CA THR A 924 12.60 27.82 0.04
C THR A 924 11.36 27.18 0.68
N LEU A 925 11.20 25.86 0.57
CA LEU A 925 10.11 25.16 1.26
C LEU A 925 10.19 25.32 2.78
N ASN A 926 11.39 25.15 3.35
CA ASN A 926 11.62 25.34 4.79
C ASN A 926 11.25 26.76 5.25
N ASP A 927 11.63 27.77 4.47
CA ASP A 927 11.32 29.18 4.77
C ASP A 927 9.80 29.44 4.75
N ILE A 928 9.09 28.83 3.78
CA ILE A 928 7.62 28.90 3.68
C ILE A 928 6.94 28.25 4.89
N ILE A 929 7.37 27.05 5.26
CA ILE A 929 6.80 26.33 6.40
C ILE A 929 7.10 27.06 7.72
N THR A 930 8.32 27.59 7.87
CA THR A 930 8.72 28.39 9.04
C THR A 930 7.89 29.67 9.15
N LYS A 931 7.64 30.36 8.02
CA LYS A 931 6.73 31.52 7.98
C LYS A 931 5.32 31.13 8.43
N GLY A 932 4.81 29.97 8.02
CA GLY A 932 3.54 29.44 8.53
C GLY A 932 3.52 29.29 10.05
N PHE A 933 4.59 28.74 10.64
CA PHE A 933 4.71 28.64 12.10
C PHE A 933 4.88 30.00 12.80
N GLN A 934 5.52 30.98 12.17
CA GLN A 934 5.59 32.35 12.71
C GLN A 934 4.20 33.00 12.79
N ILE A 935 3.39 32.88 11.74
CA ILE A 935 1.99 33.37 11.75
C ILE A 935 1.18 32.70 12.87
N LYS A 936 1.44 31.41 13.16
CA LYS A 936 0.80 30.71 14.28
C LYS A 936 1.20 31.29 15.64
N LEU A 937 2.45 31.73 15.81
CA LEU A 937 2.93 32.34 17.07
C LEU A 937 2.43 33.77 17.27
N GLU A 938 2.15 34.50 16.19
CA GLU A 938 1.59 35.85 16.23
C GLU A 938 0.08 35.88 16.59
N ARG A 939 -0.61 34.73 16.45
CA ARG A 939 -2.01 34.52 16.82
C ARG A 939 -2.15 34.05 18.26
#